data_AF-A0AAD7TRK7-F1
#
_entry.id   AF-A0AAD7TRK7-F1
#
_cell.length_a   1.000
_cell.length_b   1.000
_cell.length_c   1.000
_cell.angle_alpha   90.00
_cell.angle_beta   90.00
_cell.angle_gamma   90.00
#
_symmetry.space_group_name_H-M   'P 1'
#
loop_
_entity.id
_entity.type
_entity.pdbx_description
1 polymer ?
#
loop_
_entity_poly.entity_id
_entity_poly.type
_entity_poly.pdbx_seq_one_letter_code
_entity_poly.pdbx_strand_id
1 'polypeptide(L)'
;MSSSQNGVSLDISGVAGFFGGDVSVSAMATVHIYEGRKWLGWYNQPGSYEIAKRYGQLSTSRFWDALYPGVNVDPATLFEFDGTQGPKYTAVQSGTVIARTGHVARLFMEECKEAPVRATPGALPQRTTSPGLVTVADLSVIPREIETPHQQRNIGSILACAPILVSMSACIVCAVLGDWFCFSMILLGIVASGFSCYTIGMGTLTFKHPEPARDAPPGDGLLEAENEIVILKGPEGAVNSITRGRFYLEYASKPRYNNIGWCSILLTFQFLAQLLIVPQGTLHGQIAFLVSLAASWAYNSYLSSLDKERIQRSILVNQVLRLDPSHIHKYELGTRTSMVVFSLLLLAPANTRGLRRVLNDLLPNDTDVWTRWKDEVLSCIEKDLRADTHEFTFQFEPLAPNDTLGPCVSLLETLRGDARAAAGYYEDYRRRGRTPLNSTTILFSTRTVNEAVDEDVRAMRQSPSGNGMPVRYIYSDGHRQRRLVPPYKDSTPLIPTLSCTARSRRCSSLAMTITIPLQHSQFNLDISGVAGFFGGDVAVSAMATVHIYQGRKWLGWYNTPGSYEIAKRYGQLGRSRFWDGLYPGINVDPAVLFELDGMKGPKYRGVQSGTIISKTGHLAHLLVQECRDIPRSDVTLVHYPRITTPVAVTVVNLWHKPKPEEHPRVFSDSTGPLASIPIVASVATCVACLVYHDWFCFSMILLGIIASGASCFVIGSGRFTFTHPQHADGAPNGDGILMGEDEVVVLLGKEGAVTPITRGRFSLKFDSEPEYHNIGICSILLTVQFLAQLLLVPQGEIFGQIMFLTSLAVSWGYNSYLSSLDRESIQRRILMERVLRHHRKQKYEFGTRTAMAVFVLLVLSPANHDTLRKTLDDLLPNETPVWDVWKESVLQKIRLFDEKQGGELKRPASPRFNYDVNHGFNATELNLLHTLYRDAEVAFDQYRQRDFDDSIKN
;
A
#
# COMPACT_ATOMS: atom_id res chain seq x y z
N MET A 1 8.82 -44.06 47.52
CA MET A 1 9.19 -44.21 46.10
C MET A 1 8.96 -42.88 45.41
N SER A 2 10.00 -42.04 45.35
CA SER A 2 9.99 -40.78 44.60
C SER A 2 10.26 -41.12 43.13
N SER A 3 9.21 -41.31 42.34
CA SER A 3 9.35 -41.39 40.89
C SER A 3 9.82 -40.03 40.40
N SER A 4 11.10 -39.91 40.01
CA SER A 4 11.59 -38.77 39.25
C SER A 4 10.88 -38.78 37.89
N GLN A 5 9.73 -38.11 37.81
CA GLN A 5 9.09 -37.82 36.54
C GLN A 5 9.92 -36.74 35.85
N ASN A 6 10.94 -37.16 35.10
CA ASN A 6 11.53 -36.37 34.02
C ASN A 6 10.52 -36.32 32.85
N GLY A 7 9.33 -35.78 33.11
CA GLY A 7 8.29 -35.61 32.11
C GLY A 7 8.68 -34.47 31.19
N VAL A 8 8.86 -34.77 29.91
CA VAL A 8 9.04 -33.75 28.87
C VAL A 8 7.71 -32.97 28.76
N SER A 9 7.72 -31.70 29.18
CA SER A 9 6.63 -30.75 28.92
C SER A 9 6.82 -30.18 27.51
N LEU A 10 5.75 -30.17 26.70
CA LEU A 10 5.77 -29.57 25.38
C LEU A 10 5.44 -28.07 25.53
N ASP A 11 6.47 -27.21 25.54
CA ASP A 11 6.31 -25.75 25.57
C ASP A 11 5.78 -25.23 24.23
N ILE A 12 4.45 -25.15 24.10
CA ILE A 12 3.80 -24.73 22.85
C ILE A 12 2.75 -23.63 23.09
N SER A 13 2.54 -23.23 24.35
CA SER A 13 1.55 -22.22 24.72
C SER A 13 1.83 -20.87 24.06
N GLY A 14 3.11 -20.48 23.92
CA GLY A 14 3.46 -19.24 23.22
C GLY A 14 3.36 -19.32 21.70
N VAL A 15 3.57 -20.49 21.08
CA VAL A 15 3.37 -20.67 19.63
C VAL A 15 1.90 -20.47 19.25
N ALA A 16 0.98 -20.99 20.08
CA ALA A 16 -0.46 -20.90 19.87
C ALA A 16 -1.00 -19.46 19.73
N GLY A 17 -0.42 -18.52 20.48
CA GLY A 17 -0.88 -17.13 20.54
C GLY A 17 -0.54 -16.27 19.32
N PHE A 18 0.50 -16.64 18.57
CA PHE A 18 1.00 -15.88 17.42
C PHE A 18 0.84 -16.62 16.09
N PHE A 19 0.88 -17.95 16.12
CA PHE A 19 0.74 -18.76 14.91
C PHE A 19 -0.66 -18.59 14.32
N GLY A 20 -0.73 -18.32 13.01
CA GLY A 20 -2.00 -18.18 12.30
C GLY A 20 -2.78 -16.88 12.59
N GLY A 21 -2.20 -15.87 13.24
CA GLY A 21 -2.85 -14.58 13.50
C GLY A 21 -3.40 -13.88 12.25
N ASP A 22 -2.55 -13.69 11.22
CA ASP A 22 -2.96 -13.06 9.95
C ASP A 22 -4.05 -13.88 9.23
N VAL A 23 -3.90 -15.20 9.26
CA VAL A 23 -4.87 -16.16 8.69
C VAL A 23 -6.21 -16.05 9.41
N SER A 24 -6.20 -15.96 10.74
CA SER A 24 -7.36 -15.77 11.59
C SER A 24 -8.05 -14.42 11.34
N VAL A 25 -7.31 -13.32 11.22
CA VAL A 25 -7.87 -11.99 10.92
C VAL A 25 -8.48 -11.95 9.51
N SER A 26 -7.78 -12.53 8.53
CA SER A 26 -8.27 -12.66 7.16
C SER A 26 -9.54 -13.52 7.10
N ALA A 27 -9.57 -14.63 7.84
CA ALA A 27 -10.78 -15.42 8.03
C ALA A 27 -11.87 -14.58 8.70
N MET A 28 -11.60 -13.80 9.74
CA MET A 28 -12.62 -13.00 10.42
C MET A 28 -13.30 -11.96 9.52
N ALA A 29 -12.63 -11.44 8.49
CA ALA A 29 -13.25 -10.56 7.49
C ALA A 29 -14.49 -11.22 6.84
N THR A 30 -14.46 -12.53 6.62
CA THR A 30 -15.54 -13.26 5.95
C THR A 30 -16.75 -13.52 6.89
N VAL A 31 -16.70 -13.07 8.16
CA VAL A 31 -17.87 -13.04 9.08
C VAL A 31 -18.93 -12.04 8.62
N HIS A 32 -18.53 -10.95 7.97
CA HIS A 32 -19.47 -9.93 7.48
C HIS A 32 -20.17 -10.33 6.18
N ILE A 33 -19.64 -11.32 5.47
CA ILE A 33 -20.11 -11.77 4.15
C ILE A 33 -21.15 -12.89 4.28
N TYR A 34 -20.92 -13.83 5.20
CA TYR A 34 -21.73 -15.05 5.29
C TYR A 34 -22.73 -15.01 6.44
N GLU A 35 -23.98 -15.36 6.12
CA GLU A 35 -25.07 -15.37 7.09
C GLU A 35 -24.81 -16.43 8.17
N GLY A 36 -25.08 -16.09 9.43
CA GLY A 36 -24.95 -17.03 10.56
C GLY A 36 -23.51 -17.23 11.05
N ARG A 37 -22.51 -16.79 10.30
CA ARG A 37 -21.10 -17.01 10.66
C ARG A 37 -20.66 -16.37 11.97
N LYS A 38 -21.31 -15.28 12.38
CA LYS A 38 -21.09 -14.67 13.69
C LYS A 38 -21.25 -15.65 14.86
N TRP A 39 -21.97 -16.75 14.65
CA TRP A 39 -22.18 -17.83 15.62
C TRP A 39 -21.26 -19.03 15.43
N LEU A 40 -20.30 -19.00 14.51
CA LEU A 40 -19.49 -20.17 14.16
C LEU A 40 -18.06 -20.10 14.72
N GLY A 41 -17.72 -19.05 15.46
CA GLY A 41 -16.40 -18.87 16.10
C GLY A 41 -16.22 -19.59 17.43
N TRP A 42 -17.10 -20.53 17.82
CA TRP A 42 -17.01 -21.21 19.12
C TRP A 42 -16.02 -22.37 19.12
N TYR A 43 -14.76 -22.08 18.80
CA TYR A 43 -13.66 -23.03 18.82
C TYR A 43 -12.39 -22.38 19.39
N ASN A 44 -11.42 -23.18 19.79
CA ASN A 44 -10.16 -22.66 20.33
C ASN A 44 -9.32 -22.08 19.18
N GLN A 45 -9.39 -20.76 18.99
CA GLN A 45 -8.78 -20.06 17.85
C GLN A 45 -7.29 -19.73 18.09
N PRO A 46 -6.41 -20.01 17.12
CA PRO A 46 -5.00 -19.62 17.19
C PRO A 46 -4.82 -18.14 16.81
N GLY A 47 -3.71 -17.54 17.25
CA GLY A 47 -3.37 -16.16 16.88
C GLY A 47 -4.13 -15.08 17.66
N SER A 48 -4.63 -15.40 18.86
CA SER A 48 -5.48 -14.51 19.68
C SER A 48 -4.86 -13.14 19.94
N TYR A 49 -3.55 -13.06 20.13
CA TYR A 49 -2.86 -11.78 20.34
C TYR A 49 -2.85 -10.89 19.11
N GLU A 50 -2.56 -11.42 17.92
CA GLU A 50 -2.55 -10.61 16.69
C GLU A 50 -3.95 -10.11 16.35
N ILE A 51 -4.97 -10.95 16.55
CA ILE A 51 -6.38 -10.53 16.43
C ILE A 51 -6.68 -9.41 17.43
N ALA A 52 -6.29 -9.59 18.69
CA ALA A 52 -6.48 -8.58 19.72
C ALA A 52 -5.83 -7.25 19.34
N LYS A 53 -4.59 -7.28 18.86
CA LYS A 53 -3.86 -6.09 18.43
C LYS A 53 -4.59 -5.37 17.29
N ARG A 54 -5.01 -6.09 16.24
CA ARG A 54 -5.77 -5.50 15.12
C ARG A 54 -7.12 -4.94 15.57
N TYR A 55 -7.79 -5.58 16.52
CA TYR A 55 -9.06 -5.11 17.08
C TYR A 55 -8.88 -3.89 17.99
N GLY A 56 -7.78 -3.86 18.75
CA GLY A 56 -7.41 -2.72 19.56
C GLY A 56 -7.18 -1.47 18.71
N GLN A 57 -6.53 -1.63 17.56
CA GLN A 57 -6.30 -0.56 16.57
C GLN A 57 -7.59 -0.01 15.93
N LEU A 58 -8.73 -0.71 16.04
CA LEU A 58 -10.04 -0.16 15.64
C LEU A 58 -10.65 0.73 16.73
N SER A 59 -10.24 0.57 17.98
CA SER A 59 -10.86 1.28 19.10
C SER A 59 -10.16 2.62 19.31
N THR A 60 -10.84 3.71 18.95
CA THR A 60 -10.27 5.06 19.06
C THR A 60 -10.23 5.54 20.52
N SER A 61 -9.15 5.23 21.25
CA SER A 61 -8.90 5.81 22.58
C SER A 61 -7.40 5.80 22.89
N ARG A 62 -6.94 6.79 23.68
CA ARG A 62 -5.54 6.88 24.12
C ARG A 62 -5.03 5.62 24.81
N PHE A 63 -5.92 4.89 25.51
CA PHE A 63 -5.56 3.63 26.14
C PHE A 63 -5.19 2.57 25.10
N TRP A 64 -5.94 2.49 23.99
CA TRP A 64 -5.69 1.54 22.92
C TRP A 64 -4.50 1.96 22.07
N ASP A 65 -4.34 3.25 21.78
CA ASP A 65 -3.17 3.76 21.06
C ASP A 65 -1.87 3.47 21.85
N ALA A 66 -1.93 3.46 23.18
CA ALA A 66 -0.80 3.11 24.04
C ALA A 66 -0.55 1.59 24.11
N LEU A 67 -1.62 0.79 24.16
CA LEU A 67 -1.51 -0.67 24.28
C LEU A 67 -1.17 -1.36 22.95
N TYR A 68 -1.72 -0.85 21.84
CA TYR A 68 -1.51 -1.33 20.48
C TYR A 68 -1.20 -0.15 19.55
N PRO A 69 0.05 0.37 19.58
CA PRO A 69 0.43 1.48 18.73
C PRO A 69 0.20 1.14 17.25
N GLY A 70 -0.38 2.08 16.52
CA GLY A 70 -0.71 1.95 15.10
C GLY A 70 -1.61 3.09 14.64
N VAL A 71 -1.70 3.28 13.32
CA VAL A 71 -2.69 4.20 12.74
C VAL A 71 -4.07 3.62 13.01
N ASN A 72 -4.99 4.41 13.56
CA ASN A 72 -6.39 4.01 13.68
C ASN A 72 -6.93 3.72 12.27
N VAL A 73 -7.26 2.45 12.00
CA VAL A 73 -7.70 2.00 10.66
C VAL A 73 -9.23 1.94 10.65
N ASP A 74 -9.85 2.39 9.56
CA ASP A 74 -11.29 2.17 9.36
C ASP A 74 -11.57 0.65 9.30
N PRO A 75 -12.62 0.13 9.96
CA PRO A 75 -12.92 -1.30 9.94
C PRO A 75 -13.05 -1.87 8.52
N ALA A 76 -13.61 -1.14 7.55
CA ALA A 76 -13.70 -1.61 6.17
C ALA A 76 -12.31 -1.78 5.54
N THR A 77 -11.37 -0.87 5.82
CA THR A 77 -9.98 -1.00 5.38
C THR A 77 -9.26 -2.15 6.08
N LEU A 78 -9.46 -2.35 7.40
CA LEU A 78 -8.82 -3.46 8.13
C LEU A 78 -9.25 -4.83 7.58
N PHE A 79 -10.52 -4.97 7.22
CA PHE A 79 -11.07 -6.22 6.67
C PHE A 79 -11.03 -6.28 5.14
N GLU A 80 -10.27 -5.37 4.50
CA GLU A 80 -10.05 -5.35 3.04
C GLU A 80 -11.33 -5.19 2.21
N PHE A 81 -12.37 -4.54 2.75
CA PHE A 81 -13.58 -4.12 2.02
C PHE A 81 -13.44 -2.73 1.37
N ASP A 82 -12.44 -1.94 1.79
CA ASP A 82 -12.10 -0.65 1.18
C ASP A 82 -10.58 -0.39 1.31
N GLY A 83 -10.10 0.78 0.87
CA GLY A 83 -8.73 1.25 1.09
C GLY A 83 -7.80 1.08 -0.11
N THR A 84 -8.20 0.34 -1.15
CA THR A 84 -7.46 0.29 -2.41
C THR A 84 -7.90 1.40 -3.35
N GLN A 85 -6.97 2.02 -4.07
CA GLN A 85 -7.28 3.03 -5.07
C GLN A 85 -7.74 2.39 -6.38
N GLY A 86 -8.80 2.94 -6.96
CA GLY A 86 -9.32 2.58 -8.28
C GLY A 86 -8.70 3.38 -9.43
N PRO A 87 -9.10 3.07 -10.67
CA PRO A 87 -8.62 3.74 -11.89
C PRO A 87 -9.05 5.22 -11.96
N LYS A 88 -8.46 5.96 -12.91
CA LYS A 88 -8.91 7.33 -13.22
C LYS A 88 -10.30 7.27 -13.87
N TYR A 89 -11.17 8.20 -13.53
CA TYR A 89 -12.47 8.37 -14.17
C TYR A 89 -12.58 9.75 -14.84
N THR A 90 -13.07 9.79 -16.07
CA THR A 90 -13.37 11.03 -16.80
C THR A 90 -14.83 11.00 -17.28
N ALA A 91 -15.66 11.88 -16.72
CA ALA A 91 -17.03 12.10 -17.15
C ALA A 91 -17.06 13.05 -18.36
N VAL A 92 -17.75 12.66 -19.43
CA VAL A 92 -17.73 13.41 -20.70
C VAL A 92 -18.72 14.55 -20.68
N GLN A 93 -19.90 14.34 -20.08
CA GLN A 93 -20.98 15.32 -20.08
C GLN A 93 -20.77 16.41 -19.02
N SER A 94 -20.45 16.01 -17.78
CA SER A 94 -20.18 16.97 -16.69
C SER A 94 -18.76 17.54 -16.73
N GLY A 95 -17.84 16.88 -17.44
CA GLY A 95 -16.43 17.24 -17.46
C GLY A 95 -15.68 16.90 -16.17
N THR A 96 -16.31 16.19 -15.22
CA THR A 96 -15.69 15.78 -13.96
C THR A 96 -14.54 14.80 -14.21
N VAL A 97 -13.37 15.07 -13.63
CA VAL A 97 -12.22 14.16 -13.67
C VAL A 97 -11.87 13.75 -12.25
N ILE A 98 -11.93 12.45 -11.96
CA ILE A 98 -11.51 11.86 -10.69
C ILE A 98 -10.19 11.12 -10.96
N ALA A 99 -9.08 11.70 -10.53
CA ALA A 99 -7.75 11.15 -10.81
C ALA A 99 -7.54 9.74 -10.25
N ARG A 100 -8.19 9.42 -9.12
CA ARG A 100 -8.22 8.08 -8.51
C ARG A 100 -9.58 7.84 -7.88
N THR A 101 -10.29 6.86 -8.40
CA THR A 101 -11.56 6.40 -7.82
C THR A 101 -11.31 5.51 -6.59
N GLY A 102 -12.38 5.07 -5.91
CA GLY A 102 -12.29 4.20 -4.73
C GLY A 102 -12.11 2.71 -5.05
N HIS A 103 -12.14 1.88 -4.00
CA HIS A 103 -12.04 0.42 -4.10
C HIS A 103 -13.14 -0.19 -4.98
N VAL A 104 -14.36 0.35 -4.94
CA VAL A 104 -15.51 -0.12 -5.73
C VAL A 104 -15.24 -0.05 -7.23
N ALA A 105 -14.68 1.05 -7.71
CA ALA A 105 -14.31 1.18 -9.13
C ALA A 105 -13.19 0.20 -9.53
N ARG A 106 -12.27 -0.14 -8.60
CA ARG A 106 -11.27 -1.19 -8.83
C ARG A 106 -11.94 -2.55 -9.00
N LEU A 107 -12.82 -2.93 -8.07
CA LEU A 107 -13.59 -4.18 -8.14
C LEU A 107 -14.38 -4.28 -9.44
N PHE A 108 -15.04 -3.19 -9.83
CA PHE A 108 -15.81 -3.14 -11.06
C PHE A 108 -14.93 -3.27 -12.32
N MET A 109 -13.75 -2.64 -12.32
CA MET A 109 -12.77 -2.79 -13.40
C MET A 109 -12.26 -4.24 -13.51
N GLU A 110 -11.99 -4.92 -12.39
CA GLU A 110 -11.59 -6.34 -12.39
C GLU A 110 -12.73 -7.27 -12.85
N GLU A 111 -13.99 -6.94 -12.59
CA GLU A 111 -15.12 -7.65 -13.20
C GLU A 111 -15.14 -7.47 -14.72
N CYS A 112 -14.95 -6.23 -15.21
CA CYS A 112 -14.89 -5.94 -16.64
C CYS A 112 -13.71 -6.63 -17.33
N LYS A 113 -12.61 -6.89 -16.61
CA LYS A 113 -11.47 -7.66 -17.09
C LYS A 113 -11.83 -9.11 -17.40
N GLU A 114 -12.62 -9.74 -16.54
CA GLU A 114 -13.05 -11.13 -16.68
C GLU A 114 -14.19 -11.31 -17.70
N ALA A 115 -14.85 -10.22 -18.12
CA ALA A 115 -15.88 -10.29 -19.15
C ALA A 115 -15.32 -10.89 -20.47
N PRO A 116 -16.06 -11.80 -21.12
CA PRO A 116 -15.59 -12.46 -22.33
C PRO A 116 -15.47 -11.46 -23.49
N VAL A 117 -14.33 -11.49 -24.19
CA VAL A 117 -14.12 -10.72 -25.43
C VAL A 117 -15.08 -11.21 -26.50
N ARG A 118 -15.85 -10.29 -27.06
CA ARG A 118 -16.78 -10.62 -28.14
C ARG A 118 -16.06 -10.66 -29.47
N ALA A 119 -16.19 -11.78 -30.17
CA ALA A 119 -15.79 -11.88 -31.57
C ALA A 119 -16.66 -10.93 -32.42
N THR A 120 -16.01 -10.11 -33.26
CA THR A 120 -16.69 -9.20 -34.17
C THR A 120 -16.71 -9.82 -35.57
N PRO A 121 -17.82 -10.44 -36.00
CA PRO A 121 -17.90 -11.06 -37.31
C PRO A 121 -17.81 -9.99 -38.40
N GLY A 122 -16.82 -10.11 -39.29
CA GLY A 122 -16.65 -9.20 -40.42
C GLY A 122 -15.84 -7.93 -40.14
N ALA A 123 -15.05 -7.90 -39.05
CA ALA A 123 -14.09 -6.82 -38.85
C ALA A 123 -13.14 -6.72 -40.06
N LEU A 124 -13.05 -5.53 -40.66
CA LEU A 124 -12.12 -5.25 -41.75
C LEU A 124 -10.69 -5.63 -41.33
N PRO A 125 -9.80 -6.01 -42.27
CA PRO A 125 -8.39 -6.27 -41.96
C PRO A 125 -7.79 -5.05 -41.28
N GLN A 126 -7.62 -5.13 -39.96
CA GLN A 126 -7.13 -4.02 -39.16
C GLN A 126 -5.65 -4.22 -38.87
N ARG A 127 -4.88 -3.13 -38.96
CA ARG A 127 -3.52 -3.12 -38.41
C ARG A 127 -3.59 -3.49 -36.93
N THR A 128 -2.73 -4.41 -36.49
CA THR A 128 -2.60 -4.76 -35.07
C THR A 128 -1.23 -4.27 -34.60
N THR A 129 -1.20 -3.40 -33.59
CA THR A 129 0.06 -2.95 -32.98
C THR A 129 0.15 -3.47 -31.54
N SER A 130 -0.73 -2.97 -30.70
CA SER A 130 -0.97 -3.42 -29.33
C SER A 130 -2.48 -3.44 -29.16
N PRO A 131 -3.12 -4.62 -29.10
CA PRO A 131 -4.57 -4.69 -28.98
C PRO A 131 -5.01 -4.01 -27.68
N GLY A 132 -6.02 -3.15 -27.80
CA GLY A 132 -6.64 -2.45 -26.68
C GLY A 132 -8.01 -3.02 -26.40
N LEU A 133 -8.39 -3.10 -25.12
CA LEU A 133 -9.67 -3.63 -24.70
C LEU A 133 -10.62 -2.48 -24.33
N VAL A 134 -11.84 -2.50 -24.87
CA VAL A 134 -12.92 -1.59 -24.48
C VAL A 134 -14.08 -2.39 -23.96
N THR A 135 -14.45 -2.16 -22.71
CA THR A 135 -15.64 -2.75 -22.10
C THR A 135 -16.71 -1.69 -21.95
N VAL A 136 -17.90 -1.93 -22.49
CA VAL A 136 -19.07 -1.06 -22.31
C VAL A 136 -19.94 -1.65 -21.22
N ALA A 137 -20.22 -0.86 -20.19
CA ALA A 137 -21.10 -1.23 -19.09
C ALA A 137 -22.33 -0.30 -19.05
N ASP A 138 -23.49 -0.86 -19.38
CA ASP A 138 -24.77 -0.15 -19.38
C ASP A 138 -25.43 -0.25 -17.98
N LEU A 139 -25.38 0.84 -17.22
CA LEU A 139 -25.88 0.96 -15.85
C LEU A 139 -27.29 1.53 -15.85
N SER A 140 -28.30 0.66 -15.93
CA SER A 140 -29.71 1.09 -15.98
C SER A 140 -30.34 1.36 -14.60
N VAL A 141 -29.75 0.82 -13.53
CA VAL A 141 -30.31 0.87 -12.18
C VAL A 141 -29.49 1.81 -11.30
N ILE A 142 -30.16 2.76 -10.64
CA ILE A 142 -29.56 3.58 -9.58
C ILE A 142 -29.73 2.83 -8.27
N PRO A 143 -28.64 2.36 -7.62
CA PRO A 143 -28.74 1.76 -6.30
C PRO A 143 -29.26 2.77 -5.27
N ARG A 144 -29.73 2.28 -4.13
CA ARG A 144 -30.10 3.18 -3.02
C ARG A 144 -28.83 3.78 -2.44
N GLU A 145 -28.92 5.01 -1.93
CA GLU A 145 -27.80 5.73 -1.30
C GLU A 145 -27.09 4.87 -0.24
N ILE A 146 -27.87 4.10 0.52
CA ILE A 146 -27.39 3.10 1.46
C ILE A 146 -28.06 1.76 1.11
N GLU A 147 -27.25 0.76 0.78
CA GLU A 147 -27.72 -0.59 0.51
C GLU A 147 -27.00 -1.59 1.42
N THR A 148 -27.76 -2.45 2.08
CA THR A 148 -27.23 -3.55 2.91
C THR A 148 -27.25 -4.82 2.06
N PRO A 149 -26.12 -5.23 1.46
CA PRO A 149 -26.07 -6.46 0.69
C PRO A 149 -26.52 -7.66 1.54
N HIS A 150 -27.25 -8.56 0.90
CA HIS A 150 -27.71 -9.79 1.53
C HIS A 150 -26.50 -10.71 1.72
N GLN A 151 -26.32 -11.16 2.96
CA GLN A 151 -25.29 -12.13 3.28
C GLN A 151 -25.59 -13.46 2.59
N GLN A 152 -24.57 -14.05 1.96
CA GLN A 152 -24.74 -15.32 1.28
C GLN A 152 -24.81 -16.46 2.30
N ARG A 153 -25.70 -17.43 2.06
CA ARG A 153 -25.69 -18.71 2.79
C ARG A 153 -24.65 -19.62 2.15
N ASN A 154 -23.67 -20.07 2.94
CA ASN A 154 -22.60 -20.93 2.43
C ASN A 154 -22.49 -22.24 3.24
N ILE A 155 -22.16 -23.31 2.51
CA ILE A 155 -21.71 -24.64 2.97
C ILE A 155 -20.58 -24.53 4.01
N GLY A 156 -19.79 -23.45 3.99
CA GLY A 156 -18.78 -23.16 5.01
C GLY A 156 -19.32 -23.24 6.45
N SER A 157 -20.63 -23.05 6.67
CA SER A 157 -21.26 -23.24 7.97
C SER A 157 -21.15 -24.66 8.50
N ILE A 158 -21.20 -25.67 7.62
CA ILE A 158 -21.06 -27.08 7.97
C ILE A 158 -19.60 -27.39 8.31
N LEU A 159 -18.65 -26.80 7.58
CA LEU A 159 -17.22 -26.99 7.84
C LEU A 159 -16.81 -26.42 9.20
N ALA A 160 -17.47 -25.37 9.68
CA ALA A 160 -17.24 -24.83 11.03
C ALA A 160 -17.56 -25.83 12.15
N CYS A 161 -18.43 -26.81 11.91
CA CYS A 161 -18.72 -27.84 12.92
C CYS A 161 -17.48 -28.66 13.27
N ALA A 162 -16.55 -28.86 12.32
CA ALA A 162 -15.34 -29.65 12.57
C ALA A 162 -14.44 -29.08 13.68
N PRO A 163 -13.94 -27.82 13.61
CA PRO A 163 -13.11 -27.26 14.68
C PRO A 163 -13.88 -27.07 16.00
N ILE A 164 -15.19 -26.81 15.96
CA ILE A 164 -16.03 -26.74 17.17
C ILE A 164 -16.07 -28.10 17.87
N LEU A 165 -16.39 -29.17 17.13
CA LEU A 165 -16.46 -30.52 17.67
C LEU A 165 -15.10 -31.00 18.16
N VAL A 166 -14.02 -30.70 17.45
CA VAL A 166 -12.64 -31.03 17.88
C VAL A 166 -12.28 -30.27 19.16
N SER A 167 -12.59 -28.98 19.26
CA SER A 167 -12.31 -28.18 20.46
C SER A 167 -13.11 -28.68 21.67
N MET A 168 -14.40 -28.97 21.48
CA MET A 168 -15.26 -29.54 22.54
C MET A 168 -14.79 -30.94 22.97
N SER A 169 -14.39 -31.78 22.01
CA SER A 169 -13.85 -33.11 22.29
C SER A 169 -12.53 -33.01 23.07
N ALA A 170 -11.64 -32.09 22.70
CA ALA A 170 -10.41 -31.82 23.42
C ALA A 170 -10.68 -31.36 24.87
N CYS A 171 -11.67 -30.47 25.09
CA CYS A 171 -12.12 -30.12 26.44
C CYS A 171 -12.57 -31.37 27.24
N ILE A 172 -13.43 -32.20 26.68
CA ILE A 172 -13.94 -33.41 27.36
C ILE A 172 -12.79 -34.37 27.69
N VAL A 173 -11.87 -34.59 26.75
CA VAL A 173 -10.69 -35.45 26.97
C VAL A 173 -9.83 -34.89 28.11
N CYS A 174 -9.53 -33.59 28.14
CA CYS A 174 -8.78 -32.98 29.24
C CYS A 174 -9.49 -33.16 30.59
N ALA A 175 -10.81 -32.95 30.65
CA ALA A 175 -11.59 -33.13 31.88
C ALA A 175 -11.60 -34.59 32.36
N VAL A 176 -11.76 -35.56 31.45
CA VAL A 176 -11.72 -37.00 31.77
C VAL A 176 -10.34 -37.43 32.26
N LEU A 177 -9.28 -36.86 31.70
CA LEU A 177 -7.90 -37.10 32.13
C LEU A 177 -7.52 -36.34 33.41
N GLY A 178 -8.43 -35.52 33.97
CA GLY A 178 -8.18 -34.72 35.17
C GLY A 178 -7.30 -33.49 34.95
N ASP A 179 -7.06 -33.09 33.69
CA ASP A 179 -6.25 -31.94 33.33
C ASP A 179 -7.11 -30.66 33.25
N TRP A 180 -7.37 -30.10 34.43
CA TRP A 180 -8.21 -28.91 34.57
C TRP A 180 -7.58 -27.63 34.00
N PHE A 181 -6.25 -27.56 33.91
CA PHE A 181 -5.55 -26.41 33.35
C PHE A 181 -5.78 -26.32 31.84
N CYS A 182 -5.49 -27.38 31.09
CA CYS A 182 -5.75 -27.42 29.65
C CYS A 182 -7.25 -27.33 29.34
N PHE A 183 -8.10 -28.01 30.12
CA PHE A 183 -9.56 -27.90 29.98
C PHE A 183 -10.03 -26.44 30.05
N SER A 184 -9.62 -25.71 31.09
CA SER A 184 -10.03 -24.32 31.33
C SER A 184 -9.54 -23.39 30.22
N MET A 185 -8.33 -23.62 29.69
CA MET A 185 -7.74 -22.78 28.65
C MET A 185 -8.31 -23.03 27.26
N ILE A 186 -8.68 -24.28 26.93
CA ILE A 186 -9.43 -24.57 25.70
C ILE A 186 -10.82 -23.93 25.81
N LEU A 187 -11.50 -24.08 26.96
CA LEU A 187 -12.82 -23.49 27.17
C LEU A 187 -12.78 -21.95 27.10
N LEU A 188 -11.79 -21.31 27.73
CA LEU A 188 -11.57 -19.87 27.64
C LEU A 188 -11.34 -19.44 26.19
N GLY A 189 -10.56 -20.22 25.41
CA GLY A 189 -10.35 -19.97 23.98
C GLY A 189 -11.63 -20.06 23.16
N ILE A 190 -12.45 -21.09 23.37
CA ILE A 190 -13.77 -21.26 22.73
C ILE A 190 -14.67 -20.04 23.02
N VAL A 191 -14.72 -19.62 24.28
CA VAL A 191 -15.57 -18.52 24.74
C VAL A 191 -15.08 -17.18 24.20
N ALA A 192 -13.77 -16.90 24.31
CA ALA A 192 -13.17 -15.65 23.86
C ALA A 192 -13.25 -15.49 22.33
N SER A 193 -12.98 -16.55 21.57
CA SER A 193 -13.16 -16.56 20.11
C SER A 193 -14.63 -16.40 19.72
N GLY A 194 -15.53 -17.14 20.39
CA GLY A 194 -16.98 -17.05 20.15
C GLY A 194 -17.53 -15.64 20.35
N PHE A 195 -17.18 -14.99 21.47
CA PHE A 195 -17.56 -13.60 21.74
C PHE A 195 -16.95 -12.61 20.76
N SER A 196 -15.69 -12.82 20.37
CA SER A 196 -15.00 -11.95 19.42
C SER A 196 -15.62 -12.05 18.03
N CYS A 197 -15.86 -13.27 17.53
CA CYS A 197 -16.55 -13.51 16.26
C CYS A 197 -18.00 -12.99 16.28
N TYR A 198 -18.70 -13.13 17.40
CA TYR A 198 -20.04 -12.57 17.55
C TYR A 198 -20.02 -11.05 17.47
N THR A 199 -19.18 -10.39 18.28
CA THR A 199 -19.10 -8.92 18.37
C THR A 199 -18.68 -8.29 17.05
N ILE A 200 -17.70 -8.90 16.37
CA ILE A 200 -17.27 -8.45 15.04
C ILE A 200 -18.37 -8.72 14.02
N GLY A 201 -18.98 -9.91 14.05
CA GLY A 201 -20.09 -10.25 13.15
C GLY A 201 -21.39 -9.48 13.37
N MET A 202 -21.49 -8.63 14.41
CA MET A 202 -22.56 -7.65 14.55
C MET A 202 -22.39 -6.45 13.61
N GLY A 203 -21.19 -6.25 13.05
CA GLY A 203 -20.95 -5.24 12.03
C GLY A 203 -21.71 -5.55 10.76
N THR A 204 -22.55 -4.61 10.33
CA THR A 204 -23.32 -4.74 9.09
C THR A 204 -22.52 -4.17 7.93
N LEU A 205 -22.27 -4.98 6.90
CA LEU A 205 -21.68 -4.50 5.65
C LEU A 205 -22.73 -3.64 4.95
N THR A 206 -22.39 -2.38 4.73
CA THR A 206 -23.23 -1.40 4.04
C THR A 206 -22.46 -0.85 2.85
N PHE A 207 -23.14 -0.70 1.73
CA PHE A 207 -22.63 0.03 0.59
C PHE A 207 -23.22 1.44 0.63
N LYS A 208 -22.38 2.46 0.45
CA LYS A 208 -22.82 3.85 0.38
C LYS A 208 -22.22 4.56 -0.83
N HIS A 209 -23.00 5.46 -1.42
CA HIS A 209 -22.51 6.37 -2.44
C HIS A 209 -23.17 7.74 -2.29
N PRO A 210 -22.52 8.84 -2.72
CA PRO A 210 -23.13 10.16 -2.65
C PRO A 210 -24.32 10.30 -3.60
N GLU A 211 -25.32 11.06 -3.20
CA GLU A 211 -26.42 11.47 -4.08
C GLU A 211 -25.89 12.33 -5.24
N PRO A 212 -26.39 12.14 -6.47
CA PRO A 212 -26.11 13.02 -7.59
C PRO A 212 -26.66 14.42 -7.34
N ALA A 213 -26.08 15.43 -7.99
CA ALA A 213 -26.67 16.78 -7.92
C ALA A 213 -28.03 16.78 -8.62
N ARG A 214 -28.97 17.62 -8.14
CA ARG A 214 -30.26 17.78 -8.83
C ARG A 214 -30.01 18.23 -10.27
N ASP A 215 -30.69 17.59 -11.21
CA ASP A 215 -30.61 17.85 -12.64
C ASP A 215 -29.22 17.64 -13.26
N ALA A 216 -28.35 16.87 -12.61
CA ALA A 216 -27.07 16.51 -13.17
C ALA A 216 -27.24 15.71 -14.48
N PRO A 217 -26.40 15.97 -15.49
CA PRO A 217 -26.42 15.19 -16.73
C PRO A 217 -26.06 13.73 -16.45
N PRO A 218 -26.42 12.79 -17.35
CA PRO A 218 -25.93 11.42 -17.31
C PRO A 218 -24.44 11.33 -16.97
N GLY A 219 -24.09 10.34 -16.14
CA GLY A 219 -22.73 10.11 -15.68
C GLY A 219 -21.82 9.47 -16.72
N ASP A 220 -22.17 9.55 -18.01
CA ASP A 220 -21.44 8.85 -19.05
C ASP A 220 -19.96 9.25 -19.06
N GLY A 221 -19.09 8.26 -18.99
CA GLY A 221 -17.68 8.47 -18.78
C GLY A 221 -16.85 7.22 -19.00
N LEU A 222 -15.56 7.31 -18.74
CA LEU A 222 -14.65 6.19 -18.87
C LEU A 222 -13.79 6.00 -17.63
N LEU A 223 -13.54 4.75 -17.27
CA LEU A 223 -12.50 4.34 -16.35
C LEU A 223 -11.26 3.92 -17.17
N GLU A 224 -10.12 4.51 -16.85
CA GLU A 224 -8.86 4.30 -17.58
C GLU A 224 -7.92 3.38 -16.79
N ALA A 225 -7.56 2.24 -17.39
CA ALA A 225 -6.44 1.39 -17.01
C ALA A 225 -5.40 1.35 -18.15
N GLU A 226 -4.21 0.79 -17.91
CA GLU A 226 -3.06 0.94 -18.82
C GLU A 226 -3.35 0.55 -20.29
N ASN A 227 -4.02 -0.59 -20.51
CA ASN A 227 -4.39 -1.09 -21.84
C ASN A 227 -5.90 -1.41 -21.97
N GLU A 228 -6.72 -0.92 -21.03
CA GLU A 228 -8.15 -1.20 -21.01
C GLU A 228 -8.95 0.03 -20.61
N ILE A 229 -10.05 0.25 -21.32
CA ILE A 229 -10.98 1.34 -21.08
C ILE A 229 -12.35 0.72 -20.77
N VAL A 230 -12.95 1.11 -19.64
CA VAL A 230 -14.33 0.76 -19.32
C VAL A 230 -15.21 1.98 -19.50
N ILE A 231 -16.11 1.94 -20.48
CA ILE A 231 -17.12 2.98 -20.70
C ILE A 231 -18.31 2.70 -19.79
N LEU A 232 -18.58 3.63 -18.87
CA LEU A 232 -19.76 3.59 -18.02
C LEU A 232 -20.86 4.42 -18.70
N LYS A 233 -22.02 3.82 -18.95
CA LYS A 233 -23.19 4.50 -19.48
C LYS A 233 -24.33 4.43 -18.49
N GLY A 234 -24.95 5.56 -18.16
CA GLY A 234 -26.09 5.57 -17.24
C GLY A 234 -26.31 6.88 -16.50
N PRO A 235 -27.37 6.96 -15.69
CA PRO A 235 -27.64 8.14 -14.86
C PRO A 235 -26.49 8.39 -13.86
N GLU A 236 -26.27 9.66 -13.50
CA GLU A 236 -25.14 10.06 -12.64
C GLU A 236 -25.12 9.28 -11.31
N GLY A 237 -26.28 9.00 -10.70
CA GLY A 237 -26.37 8.21 -9.48
C GLY A 237 -25.79 6.79 -9.61
N ALA A 238 -26.04 6.11 -10.73
CA ALA A 238 -25.50 4.77 -10.99
C ALA A 238 -23.98 4.82 -11.20
N VAL A 239 -23.48 5.82 -11.91
CA VAL A 239 -22.03 5.99 -12.13
C VAL A 239 -21.30 6.43 -10.84
N ASN A 240 -21.93 7.29 -10.03
CA ASN A 240 -21.41 7.69 -8.72
C ASN A 240 -21.30 6.50 -7.77
N SER A 241 -22.20 5.51 -7.88
CA SER A 241 -22.08 4.27 -7.10
C SER A 241 -20.78 3.51 -7.40
N ILE A 242 -20.30 3.50 -8.64
CA ILE A 242 -19.02 2.85 -8.99
C ILE A 242 -17.84 3.76 -8.64
N THR A 243 -17.89 5.02 -9.08
CA THR A 243 -16.74 5.93 -9.05
C THR A 243 -16.46 6.51 -7.66
N ARG A 244 -17.51 6.68 -6.86
CA ARG A 244 -17.47 7.31 -5.53
C ARG A 244 -18.04 6.43 -4.42
N GLY A 245 -18.64 5.28 -4.76
CA GLY A 245 -19.16 4.35 -3.76
C GLY A 245 -18.07 3.72 -2.92
N ARG A 246 -18.43 3.32 -1.71
CA ARG A 246 -17.56 2.67 -0.73
C ARG A 246 -18.34 1.64 0.09
N PHE A 247 -17.65 0.58 0.48
CA PHE A 247 -18.15 -0.34 1.49
C PHE A 247 -17.77 0.15 2.87
N TYR A 248 -18.73 0.12 3.80
CA TYR A 248 -18.56 0.49 5.19
C TYR A 248 -19.02 -0.65 6.08
N LEU A 249 -18.32 -0.85 7.18
CA LEU A 249 -18.79 -1.72 8.26
C LEU A 249 -19.38 -0.86 9.37
N GLU A 250 -20.71 -0.91 9.50
CA GLU A 250 -21.43 -0.18 10.53
C GLU A 250 -21.60 -1.03 11.78
N TYR A 251 -21.05 -0.53 12.89
CA TYR A 251 -21.19 -1.12 14.22
C TYR A 251 -22.05 -0.21 15.10
N ALA A 252 -22.90 -0.81 15.94
CA ALA A 252 -23.72 -0.08 16.91
C ALA A 252 -22.89 0.74 17.93
N SER A 253 -21.61 0.39 18.12
CA SER A 253 -20.68 1.05 19.04
C SER A 253 -19.88 2.22 18.43
N LYS A 254 -20.19 2.63 17.19
CA LYS A 254 -19.58 3.83 16.55
C LYS A 254 -19.84 5.08 17.42
N PRO A 255 -18.89 6.04 17.54
CA PRO A 255 -17.58 6.10 16.88
C PRO A 255 -16.44 5.41 17.62
N ARG A 256 -16.61 5.04 18.90
CA ARG A 256 -15.48 4.58 19.73
C ARG A 256 -15.14 3.11 19.60
N TYR A 257 -16.06 2.30 19.06
CA TYR A 257 -15.91 0.85 18.88
C TYR A 257 -15.57 0.09 20.16
N ASN A 258 -16.04 0.56 21.32
CA ASN A 258 -15.69 0.03 22.64
C ASN A 258 -15.87 -1.50 22.78
N ASN A 259 -16.91 -2.08 22.16
CA ASN A 259 -17.16 -3.52 22.23
C ASN A 259 -16.05 -4.34 21.55
N ILE A 260 -15.50 -3.82 20.45
CA ILE A 260 -14.36 -4.43 19.74
C ILE A 260 -13.10 -4.32 20.62
N GLY A 261 -12.91 -3.18 21.28
CA GLY A 261 -11.86 -3.01 22.30
C GLY A 261 -11.97 -4.06 23.41
N TRP A 262 -13.14 -4.25 24.02
CA TRP A 262 -13.30 -5.28 25.05
C TRP A 262 -12.97 -6.70 24.56
N CYS A 263 -13.28 -7.04 23.29
CA CYS A 263 -12.85 -8.30 22.69
C CYS A 263 -11.33 -8.38 22.56
N SER A 264 -10.65 -7.28 22.22
CA SER A 264 -9.19 -7.19 22.21
C SER A 264 -8.57 -7.46 23.59
N ILE A 265 -9.12 -6.88 24.67
CA ILE A 265 -8.69 -7.20 26.04
C ILE A 265 -8.94 -8.68 26.35
N LEU A 266 -10.12 -9.20 26.03
CA LEU A 266 -10.46 -10.61 26.31
C LEU A 266 -9.52 -11.57 25.59
N LEU A 267 -9.21 -11.32 24.31
CA LEU A 267 -8.27 -12.12 23.52
C LEU A 267 -6.83 -11.99 24.02
N THR A 268 -6.43 -10.80 24.48
CA THR A 268 -5.11 -10.59 25.11
C THR A 268 -5.01 -11.30 26.45
N PHE A 269 -6.06 -11.23 27.26
CA PHE A 269 -6.15 -11.98 28.50
C PHE A 269 -6.14 -13.48 28.24
N GLN A 270 -6.91 -13.96 27.26
CA GLN A 270 -6.90 -15.35 26.82
C GLN A 270 -5.47 -15.77 26.44
N PHE A 271 -4.79 -14.98 25.61
CA PHE A 271 -3.40 -15.25 25.23
C PHE A 271 -2.47 -15.35 26.44
N LEU A 272 -2.49 -14.36 27.34
CA LEU A 272 -1.66 -14.33 28.54
C LEU A 272 -1.99 -15.50 29.48
N ALA A 273 -3.27 -15.84 29.64
CA ALA A 273 -3.71 -16.97 30.45
C ALA A 273 -3.26 -18.30 29.83
N GLN A 274 -3.43 -18.48 28.52
CA GLN A 274 -2.98 -19.67 27.80
C GLN A 274 -1.47 -19.86 27.95
N LEU A 275 -0.71 -18.77 27.88
CA LEU A 275 0.72 -18.80 28.09
C LEU A 275 1.11 -19.33 29.46
N LEU A 276 0.48 -18.81 30.52
CA LEU A 276 0.87 -19.09 31.89
C LEU A 276 0.29 -20.42 32.42
N ILE A 277 -0.89 -20.82 31.93
CA ILE A 277 -1.68 -21.91 32.51
C ILE A 277 -1.54 -23.23 31.74
N VAL A 278 -1.52 -23.22 30.40
CA VAL A 278 -1.39 -24.45 29.59
C VAL A 278 -0.15 -25.28 29.95
N PRO A 279 1.03 -24.68 30.19
CA PRO A 279 2.23 -25.45 30.50
C PRO A 279 2.17 -26.19 31.84
N GLN A 280 1.29 -25.77 32.76
CA GLN A 280 1.01 -26.49 34.01
C GLN A 280 0.16 -27.76 33.79
N GLY A 281 -0.36 -27.96 32.57
CA GLY A 281 -1.12 -29.14 32.18
C GLY A 281 -0.25 -30.38 31.99
N THR A 282 -0.90 -31.53 31.98
CA THR A 282 -0.30 -32.82 31.61
C THR A 282 0.06 -32.85 30.12
N LEU A 283 1.02 -33.69 29.74
CA LEU A 283 1.39 -33.89 28.33
C LEU A 283 0.18 -34.20 27.44
N HIS A 284 -0.75 -35.02 27.93
CA HIS A 284 -1.95 -35.37 27.17
C HIS A 284 -2.89 -34.18 26.98
N GLY A 285 -3.07 -33.35 28.00
CA GLY A 285 -3.88 -32.13 27.89
C GLY A 285 -3.24 -31.08 26.98
N GLN A 286 -1.91 -30.94 27.03
CA GLN A 286 -1.16 -30.09 26.11
C GLN A 286 -1.35 -30.56 24.66
N ILE A 287 -1.22 -31.87 24.38
CA ILE A 287 -1.48 -32.42 23.04
C ILE A 287 -2.93 -32.16 22.60
N ALA A 288 -3.92 -32.36 23.46
CA ALA A 288 -5.32 -32.08 23.15
C ALA A 288 -5.54 -30.57 22.83
N PHE A 289 -4.89 -29.68 23.56
CA PHE A 289 -4.88 -28.24 23.28
C PHE A 289 -4.30 -27.94 21.89
N LEU A 290 -3.17 -28.54 21.51
CA LEU A 290 -2.59 -28.38 20.16
C LEU A 290 -3.49 -28.86 19.05
N VAL A 291 -4.06 -30.05 19.21
CA VAL A 291 -4.94 -30.63 18.20
C VAL A 291 -6.14 -29.71 17.96
N SER A 292 -6.69 -29.11 19.03
CA SER A 292 -7.75 -28.11 18.90
C SER A 292 -7.32 -26.88 18.10
N LEU A 293 -6.12 -26.34 18.36
CA LEU A 293 -5.59 -25.18 17.64
C LEU A 293 -5.26 -25.51 16.18
N ALA A 294 -4.68 -26.68 15.92
CA ALA A 294 -4.33 -27.12 14.57
C ALA A 294 -5.56 -27.28 13.69
N ALA A 295 -6.64 -27.86 14.23
CA ALA A 295 -7.92 -27.97 13.53
C ALA A 295 -8.53 -26.58 13.23
N SER A 296 -8.52 -25.69 14.22
CA SER A 296 -8.98 -24.29 14.06
C SER A 296 -8.12 -23.51 13.06
N TRP A 297 -6.80 -23.70 13.07
CA TRP A 297 -5.87 -23.09 12.12
C TRP A 297 -6.13 -23.58 10.69
N ALA A 298 -6.30 -24.89 10.49
CA ALA A 298 -6.61 -25.44 9.17
C ALA A 298 -7.93 -24.88 8.63
N TYR A 299 -8.95 -24.77 9.47
CA TYR A 299 -10.23 -24.15 9.12
C TYR A 299 -10.10 -22.66 8.77
N ASN A 300 -9.40 -21.88 9.61
CA ASN A 300 -9.13 -20.47 9.32
C ASN A 300 -8.30 -20.29 8.06
N SER A 301 -7.36 -21.20 7.78
CA SER A 301 -6.56 -21.18 6.56
C SER A 301 -7.44 -21.37 5.32
N TYR A 302 -8.34 -22.35 5.35
CA TYR A 302 -9.33 -22.55 4.30
C TYR A 302 -10.23 -21.33 4.07
N LEU A 303 -10.69 -20.69 5.16
CA LEU A 303 -11.50 -19.48 5.05
C LEU A 303 -10.72 -18.27 4.53
N SER A 304 -9.45 -18.15 4.93
CA SER A 304 -8.57 -17.07 4.48
C SER A 304 -8.19 -17.19 3.01
N SER A 305 -8.19 -18.42 2.46
CA SER A 305 -7.94 -18.66 1.04
C SER A 305 -9.15 -18.38 0.15
N LEU A 306 -10.32 -18.08 0.73
CA LEU A 306 -11.46 -17.65 -0.06
C LEU A 306 -11.15 -16.30 -0.70
N ASP A 307 -11.34 -16.22 -2.02
CA ASP A 307 -11.15 -15.00 -2.79
C ASP A 307 -12.23 -13.96 -2.41
N LYS A 308 -11.91 -13.16 -1.39
CA LYS A 308 -12.77 -12.08 -0.89
C LYS A 308 -13.10 -11.08 -1.98
N GLU A 309 -12.13 -10.80 -2.85
CA GLU A 309 -12.27 -9.83 -3.93
C GLU A 309 -13.32 -10.31 -4.94
N ARG A 310 -13.28 -11.59 -5.34
CA ARG A 310 -14.32 -12.19 -6.18
C ARG A 310 -15.71 -12.16 -5.53
N ILE A 311 -15.79 -12.39 -4.21
CA ILE A 311 -17.07 -12.32 -3.50
C ILE A 311 -17.59 -10.87 -3.46
N GLN A 312 -16.74 -9.90 -3.15
CA GLN A 312 -17.08 -8.47 -3.14
C GLN A 312 -17.52 -8.00 -4.53
N ARG A 313 -16.83 -8.43 -5.60
CA ARG A 313 -17.24 -8.19 -6.99
C ARG A 313 -18.63 -8.76 -7.27
N SER A 314 -18.88 -9.99 -6.86
CA SER A 314 -20.20 -10.62 -7.00
C SER A 314 -21.30 -9.85 -6.24
N ILE A 315 -21.02 -9.39 -5.02
CA ILE A 315 -21.95 -8.57 -4.23
C ILE A 315 -22.22 -7.23 -4.94
N LEU A 316 -21.16 -6.56 -5.40
CA LEU A 316 -21.26 -5.28 -6.11
C LEU A 316 -22.08 -5.42 -7.38
N VAL A 317 -21.77 -6.39 -8.24
CA VAL A 317 -22.41 -6.55 -9.55
C VAL A 317 -23.84 -7.06 -9.41
N ASN A 318 -24.05 -8.12 -8.63
CA ASN A 318 -25.35 -8.81 -8.59
C ASN A 318 -26.34 -8.17 -7.62
N GLN A 319 -25.89 -7.66 -6.48
CA GLN A 319 -26.79 -7.16 -5.44
C GLN A 319 -26.94 -5.64 -5.46
N VAL A 320 -25.82 -4.92 -5.53
CA VAL A 320 -25.80 -3.45 -5.49
C VAL A 320 -26.18 -2.87 -6.86
N LEU A 321 -25.39 -3.17 -7.90
CA LEU A 321 -25.61 -2.63 -9.24
C LEU A 321 -26.72 -3.37 -10.00
N ARG A 322 -27.02 -4.62 -9.62
CA ARG A 322 -28.00 -5.50 -10.25
C ARG A 322 -27.80 -5.61 -11.77
N LEU A 323 -26.54 -5.74 -12.16
CA LEU A 323 -26.14 -5.83 -13.56
C LEU A 323 -26.26 -7.27 -14.04
N ASP A 324 -27.02 -7.45 -15.13
CA ASP A 324 -27.01 -8.67 -15.90
C ASP A 324 -25.67 -8.76 -16.69
N PRO A 325 -25.05 -9.94 -16.83
CA PRO A 325 -23.93 -10.14 -17.76
C PRO A 325 -24.19 -9.60 -19.18
N SER A 326 -25.45 -9.51 -19.61
CA SER A 326 -25.84 -8.89 -20.88
C SER A 326 -25.64 -7.37 -20.93
N HIS A 327 -25.33 -6.69 -19.82
CA HIS A 327 -25.05 -5.25 -19.81
C HIS A 327 -23.55 -4.93 -19.91
N ILE A 328 -22.67 -5.95 -19.88
CA ILE A 328 -21.23 -5.79 -20.00
C ILE A 328 -20.78 -6.36 -21.34
N HIS A 329 -20.15 -5.52 -22.17
CA HIS A 329 -19.77 -5.86 -23.53
C HIS A 329 -18.31 -5.53 -23.78
N LYS A 330 -17.47 -6.55 -23.95
CA LYS A 330 -16.05 -6.38 -24.16
C LYS A 330 -15.66 -6.53 -25.62
N TYR A 331 -14.90 -5.58 -26.13
CA TYR A 331 -14.39 -5.50 -27.50
C TYR A 331 -12.87 -5.42 -27.47
N GLU A 332 -12.22 -6.13 -28.40
CA GLU A 332 -10.79 -6.03 -28.64
C GLU A 332 -10.56 -5.28 -29.95
N LEU A 333 -9.76 -4.23 -29.90
CA LEU A 333 -9.45 -3.39 -31.06
C LEU A 333 -7.95 -3.46 -31.37
N GLY A 334 -7.58 -3.54 -32.65
CA GLY A 334 -6.20 -3.78 -33.06
C GLY A 334 -5.21 -2.65 -32.74
N THR A 335 -5.70 -1.42 -32.54
CA THR A 335 -4.86 -0.24 -32.26
C THR A 335 -5.44 0.66 -31.17
N ARG A 336 -4.56 1.31 -30.38
CA ARG A 336 -4.96 2.32 -29.38
C ARG A 336 -5.80 3.46 -29.98
N THR A 337 -5.51 3.89 -31.20
CA THR A 337 -6.25 4.93 -31.93
C THR A 337 -7.68 4.48 -32.23
N SER A 338 -7.87 3.27 -32.74
CA SER A 338 -9.22 2.72 -32.96
C SER A 338 -9.99 2.53 -31.65
N MET A 339 -9.33 2.04 -30.58
CA MET A 339 -9.88 1.90 -29.23
C MET A 339 -10.45 3.24 -28.72
N VAL A 340 -9.69 4.32 -28.88
CA VAL A 340 -10.08 5.66 -28.46
C VAL A 340 -11.22 6.20 -29.32
N VAL A 341 -11.17 6.06 -30.66
CA VAL A 341 -12.28 6.50 -31.53
C VAL A 341 -13.57 5.74 -31.22
N PHE A 342 -13.49 4.42 -31.01
CA PHE A 342 -14.65 3.61 -30.62
C PHE A 342 -15.24 4.08 -29.29
N SER A 343 -14.37 4.40 -28.31
CA SER A 343 -14.78 4.97 -27.02
C SER A 343 -15.50 6.31 -27.19
N LEU A 344 -15.02 7.21 -28.06
CA LEU A 344 -15.68 8.48 -28.35
C LEU A 344 -17.05 8.30 -29.01
N LEU A 345 -17.18 7.34 -29.94
CA LEU A 345 -18.46 7.03 -30.57
C LEU A 345 -19.48 6.49 -29.57
N LEU A 346 -19.02 5.70 -28.59
CA LEU A 346 -19.87 5.22 -27.51
C LEU A 346 -20.33 6.35 -26.58
N LEU A 347 -19.49 7.36 -26.35
CA LEU A 347 -19.77 8.50 -25.49
C LEU A 347 -20.57 9.62 -26.19
N ALA A 348 -20.72 9.56 -27.51
CA ALA A 348 -21.61 10.44 -28.25
C ALA A 348 -23.09 10.11 -27.93
N PRO A 349 -23.99 11.10 -27.74
CA PRO A 349 -23.92 12.48 -28.26
C PRO A 349 -23.38 13.53 -27.27
N ALA A 350 -22.36 13.22 -26.46
CA ALA A 350 -21.71 14.24 -25.64
C ALA A 350 -21.18 15.43 -26.49
N ASN A 351 -21.09 16.61 -25.85
CA ASN A 351 -20.55 17.83 -26.46
C ASN A 351 -19.15 17.58 -27.05
N THR A 352 -18.88 18.11 -28.24
CA THR A 352 -17.57 18.02 -28.92
C THR A 352 -16.41 18.46 -28.04
N ARG A 353 -16.61 19.42 -27.12
CA ARG A 353 -15.60 19.80 -26.11
C ARG A 353 -15.28 18.65 -25.14
N GLY A 354 -16.31 17.98 -24.61
CA GLY A 354 -16.14 16.84 -23.71
C GLY A 354 -15.44 15.67 -24.41
N LEU A 355 -15.83 15.39 -25.66
CA LEU A 355 -15.17 14.39 -26.50
C LEU A 355 -13.71 14.76 -26.81
N ARG A 356 -13.42 16.03 -27.10
CA ARG A 356 -12.04 16.52 -27.31
C ARG A 356 -11.17 16.32 -26.06
N ARG A 357 -11.73 16.55 -24.87
CA ARG A 357 -11.02 16.31 -23.60
C ARG A 357 -10.64 14.85 -23.43
N VAL A 358 -11.61 13.94 -23.59
CA VAL A 358 -11.35 12.48 -23.55
C VAL A 358 -10.30 12.08 -24.58
N LEU A 359 -10.40 12.61 -25.79
CA LEU A 359 -9.45 12.32 -26.88
C LEU A 359 -8.03 12.79 -26.55
N ASN A 360 -7.89 13.98 -25.97
CA ASN A 360 -6.59 14.52 -25.54
C ASN A 360 -6.02 13.76 -24.33
N ASP A 361 -6.87 13.34 -23.40
CA ASP A 361 -6.47 12.54 -22.24
C ASP A 361 -5.90 11.18 -22.68
N LEU A 362 -6.60 10.47 -23.57
CA LEU A 362 -6.22 9.12 -24.00
C LEU A 362 -5.09 9.10 -25.04
N LEU A 363 -5.00 10.18 -25.84
CA LEU A 363 -3.99 10.39 -26.88
C LEU A 363 -3.35 11.77 -26.70
N PRO A 364 -2.35 11.91 -25.81
CA PRO A 364 -1.77 13.22 -25.46
C PRO A 364 -0.93 13.86 -26.57
N ASN A 365 -0.71 13.18 -27.71
CA ASN A 365 0.05 13.72 -28.83
C ASN A 365 -0.63 14.97 -29.44
N ASP A 366 0.14 16.02 -29.66
CA ASP A 366 -0.33 17.34 -30.10
C ASP A 366 0.40 17.88 -31.35
N THR A 367 1.05 17.01 -32.15
CA THR A 367 1.62 17.43 -33.44
C THR A 367 0.53 17.85 -34.43
N ASP A 368 0.87 18.64 -35.46
CA ASP A 368 -0.10 19.14 -36.46
C ASP A 368 -0.97 18.03 -37.08
N VAL A 369 -0.36 16.87 -37.33
CA VAL A 369 -1.03 15.67 -37.88
C VAL A 369 -2.07 15.14 -36.90
N TRP A 370 -1.70 15.03 -35.62
CA TRP A 370 -2.59 14.56 -34.57
C TRP A 370 -3.72 15.55 -34.32
N THR A 371 -3.42 16.85 -34.26
CA THR A 371 -4.41 17.90 -34.08
C THR A 371 -5.43 17.89 -35.21
N ARG A 372 -4.95 17.86 -36.47
CA ARG A 372 -5.83 17.74 -37.65
C ARG A 372 -6.68 16.48 -37.62
N TRP A 373 -6.08 15.32 -37.35
CA TRP A 373 -6.83 14.06 -37.27
C TRP A 373 -7.90 14.09 -36.16
N LYS A 374 -7.57 14.62 -34.99
CA LYS A 374 -8.52 14.79 -33.87
C LYS A 374 -9.69 15.69 -34.27
N ASP A 375 -9.41 16.80 -34.96
CA ASP A 375 -10.43 17.73 -35.46
C ASP A 375 -11.33 17.06 -36.51
N GLU A 376 -10.75 16.31 -37.46
CA GLU A 376 -11.48 15.55 -38.48
C GLU A 376 -12.41 14.50 -37.85
N VAL A 377 -11.93 13.72 -36.88
CA VAL A 377 -12.74 12.72 -36.17
C VAL A 377 -13.92 13.36 -35.46
N LEU A 378 -13.68 14.44 -34.70
CA LEU A 378 -14.75 15.11 -33.95
C LEU A 378 -15.78 15.77 -34.88
N SER A 379 -15.34 16.36 -35.98
CA SER A 379 -16.21 16.95 -37.01
C SER A 379 -17.12 15.89 -37.65
N CYS A 380 -16.58 14.70 -37.95
CA CYS A 380 -17.38 13.60 -38.48
C CYS A 380 -18.40 13.08 -37.46
N ILE A 381 -17.99 12.89 -36.21
CA ILE A 381 -18.90 12.49 -35.12
C ILE A 381 -20.05 13.50 -34.99
N GLU A 382 -19.76 14.80 -35.02
CA GLU A 382 -20.79 15.84 -34.93
C GLU A 382 -21.76 15.87 -36.13
N LYS A 383 -21.25 15.68 -37.35
CA LYS A 383 -22.06 15.69 -38.58
C LYS A 383 -22.98 14.46 -38.66
N ASP A 384 -22.43 13.26 -38.46
CA ASP A 384 -23.13 12.01 -38.73
C ASP A 384 -24.16 11.66 -37.64
N LEU A 385 -23.87 11.96 -36.37
CA LEU A 385 -24.85 11.73 -35.28
C LEU A 385 -26.06 12.68 -35.36
N ARG A 386 -25.91 13.85 -35.97
CA ARG A 386 -27.05 14.77 -36.21
C ARG A 386 -27.92 14.36 -37.39
N ALA A 387 -27.37 13.61 -38.33
CA ALA A 387 -28.05 13.27 -39.57
C ALA A 387 -29.05 12.10 -39.43
N ASP A 388 -29.13 11.46 -38.25
CA ASP A 388 -29.93 10.25 -37.96
C ASP A 388 -29.87 9.20 -39.08
N THR A 389 -28.68 9.03 -39.68
CA THR A 389 -28.47 8.09 -40.77
C THR A 389 -28.46 6.65 -40.24
N HIS A 390 -28.95 5.73 -41.08
CA HIS A 390 -29.05 4.32 -40.71
C HIS A 390 -27.70 3.61 -40.52
N GLU A 391 -26.61 4.16 -41.08
CA GLU A 391 -25.25 3.60 -41.02
C GLU A 391 -24.22 4.70 -40.78
N PHE A 392 -23.45 4.61 -39.70
CA PHE A 392 -22.36 5.53 -39.38
C PHE A 392 -21.09 5.11 -40.12
N THR A 393 -20.49 6.01 -40.91
CA THR A 393 -19.23 5.75 -41.61
C THR A 393 -18.42 7.03 -41.71
N PHE A 394 -17.17 7.01 -41.25
CA PHE A 394 -16.28 8.17 -41.38
C PHE A 394 -15.98 8.51 -42.85
N GLN A 395 -16.49 9.64 -43.30
CA GLN A 395 -16.17 10.23 -44.60
C GLN A 395 -15.17 11.38 -44.41
N PHE A 396 -13.87 11.08 -44.58
CA PHE A 396 -12.82 12.09 -44.54
C PHE A 396 -12.68 12.77 -45.90
N GLU A 397 -12.53 14.09 -45.90
CA GLU A 397 -12.28 14.85 -47.13
C GLU A 397 -10.92 14.44 -47.75
N PRO A 398 -10.85 14.26 -49.09
CA PRO A 398 -9.61 14.00 -49.79
C PRO A 398 -8.60 15.12 -49.52
N LEU A 399 -7.33 14.74 -49.31
CA LEU A 399 -6.25 15.71 -49.14
C LEU A 399 -6.08 16.55 -50.41
N ALA A 400 -6.03 17.87 -50.26
CA ALA A 400 -5.75 18.75 -51.40
C ALA A 400 -4.32 18.50 -51.91
N PRO A 401 -4.07 18.54 -53.22
CA PRO A 401 -2.75 18.24 -53.79
C PRO A 401 -1.62 19.18 -53.31
N ASN A 402 -1.95 20.33 -52.70
CA ASN A 402 -0.98 21.32 -52.18
C ASN A 402 -0.86 21.32 -50.64
N ASP A 403 -1.33 20.27 -49.94
CA ASP A 403 -1.31 20.23 -48.48
C ASP A 403 0.12 20.18 -47.92
N THR A 404 0.44 21.06 -46.97
CA THR A 404 1.81 21.29 -46.47
C THR A 404 2.32 20.21 -45.50
N LEU A 405 1.51 19.18 -45.22
CA LEU A 405 1.85 18.10 -44.28
C LEU A 405 2.96 17.15 -44.73
N GLY A 406 3.37 17.19 -46.01
CA GLY A 406 4.52 16.46 -46.53
C GLY A 406 4.51 14.95 -46.20
N PRO A 407 5.61 14.36 -45.67
CA PRO A 407 5.70 12.93 -45.38
C PRO A 407 4.68 12.42 -44.34
N CYS A 408 4.01 13.32 -43.60
CA CYS A 408 3.03 12.98 -42.59
C CYS A 408 1.67 12.53 -43.14
N VAL A 409 1.42 12.70 -44.45
CA VAL A 409 0.19 12.22 -45.11
C VAL A 409 -0.01 10.71 -44.90
N SER A 410 1.06 9.93 -44.95
CA SER A 410 1.02 8.48 -44.72
C SER A 410 0.51 8.11 -43.33
N LEU A 411 0.95 8.85 -42.31
CA LEU A 411 0.50 8.68 -40.94
C LEU A 411 -0.97 9.09 -40.79
N LEU A 412 -1.38 10.21 -41.38
CA LEU A 412 -2.77 10.67 -41.33
C LEU A 412 -3.73 9.65 -41.95
N GLU A 413 -3.42 9.10 -43.13
CA GLU A 413 -4.24 8.05 -43.75
C GLU A 413 -4.30 6.77 -42.92
N THR A 414 -3.21 6.42 -42.24
CA THR A 414 -3.20 5.30 -41.29
C THR A 414 -4.16 5.55 -40.12
N LEU A 415 -4.13 6.74 -39.53
CA LEU A 415 -5.02 7.14 -38.43
C LEU A 415 -6.49 7.22 -38.87
N ARG A 416 -6.75 7.67 -40.11
CA ARG A 416 -8.08 7.62 -40.73
C ARG A 416 -8.57 6.18 -40.91
N GLY A 417 -7.68 5.25 -41.30
CA GLY A 417 -7.97 3.82 -41.35
C GLY A 417 -8.37 3.23 -40.00
N ASP A 418 -7.64 3.58 -38.94
CA ASP A 418 -7.96 3.18 -37.56
C ASP A 418 -9.34 3.70 -37.11
N ALA A 419 -9.71 4.94 -37.48
CA ALA A 419 -11.02 5.51 -37.19
C ALA A 419 -12.16 4.80 -37.93
N ARG A 420 -11.97 4.45 -39.22
CA ARG A 420 -12.95 3.66 -40.00
C ARG A 420 -13.17 2.27 -39.39
N ALA A 421 -12.09 1.62 -38.93
CA ALA A 421 -12.21 0.33 -38.23
C ALA A 421 -13.07 0.47 -36.97
N ALA A 422 -12.82 1.51 -36.15
CA ALA A 422 -13.61 1.81 -34.96
C ALA A 422 -15.11 2.05 -35.26
N ALA A 423 -15.44 2.73 -36.36
CA ALA A 423 -16.82 2.89 -36.81
C ALA A 423 -17.50 1.54 -37.11
N GLY A 424 -16.77 0.59 -37.70
CA GLY A 424 -17.27 -0.78 -37.91
C GLY A 424 -17.67 -1.48 -36.60
N TYR A 425 -16.83 -1.37 -35.56
CA TYR A 425 -17.17 -1.90 -34.23
C TYR A 425 -18.38 -1.18 -33.62
N TYR A 426 -18.50 0.14 -33.81
CA TYR A 426 -19.62 0.93 -33.31
C TYR A 426 -20.95 0.55 -33.98
N GLU A 427 -20.94 0.30 -35.29
CA GLU A 427 -22.13 -0.18 -36.00
C GLU A 427 -22.55 -1.59 -35.55
N ASP A 428 -21.60 -2.50 -35.29
CA ASP A 428 -21.92 -3.79 -34.67
C ASP A 428 -22.57 -3.62 -33.28
N TYR A 429 -22.02 -2.73 -32.44
CA TYR A 429 -22.62 -2.38 -31.15
C TYR A 429 -24.05 -1.83 -31.30
N ARG A 430 -24.28 -0.86 -32.21
CA ARG A 430 -25.61 -0.27 -32.46
C ARG A 430 -26.62 -1.28 -32.98
N ARG A 431 -26.24 -2.12 -33.94
CA ARG A 431 -27.14 -3.13 -34.54
C ARG A 431 -27.69 -4.08 -33.48
N ARG A 432 -26.85 -4.45 -32.51
CA ARG A 432 -27.23 -5.32 -31.40
C ARG A 432 -28.09 -4.61 -30.35
N GLY A 433 -27.80 -3.34 -30.05
CA GLY A 433 -28.64 -2.54 -29.14
C GLY A 433 -30.06 -2.27 -29.67
N ARG A 434 -30.25 -2.25 -31.00
CA ARG A 434 -31.56 -2.04 -31.65
C ARG A 434 -32.43 -3.29 -31.71
N THR A 435 -31.88 -4.48 -31.50
CA THR A 435 -32.68 -5.71 -31.49
C THR A 435 -33.30 -5.85 -30.10
N PRO A 436 -34.61 -5.64 -29.90
CA PRO A 436 -35.22 -5.97 -28.62
C PRO A 436 -34.92 -7.43 -28.33
N LEU A 437 -34.43 -7.73 -27.13
CA LEU A 437 -34.20 -9.09 -26.66
C LEU A 437 -35.55 -9.82 -26.60
N ASN A 438 -36.00 -10.33 -27.75
CA ASN A 438 -37.08 -11.31 -27.79
C ASN A 438 -36.53 -12.55 -27.11
N SER A 439 -37.22 -12.97 -26.04
CA SER A 439 -36.91 -14.05 -25.09
C SER A 439 -36.81 -15.45 -25.73
N THR A 440 -36.00 -15.59 -26.78
CA THR A 440 -35.67 -16.89 -27.34
C THR A 440 -34.61 -17.48 -26.44
N THR A 441 -35.02 -18.50 -25.69
CA THR A 441 -34.25 -19.31 -24.75
C THR A 441 -32.89 -19.71 -25.33
N ILE A 442 -31.87 -18.87 -25.16
CA ILE A 442 -30.49 -19.31 -25.13
C ILE A 442 -30.28 -19.77 -23.69
N LEU A 443 -30.36 -21.07 -23.48
CA LEU A 443 -29.92 -21.75 -22.26
C LEU A 443 -28.41 -21.52 -22.11
N PHE A 444 -28.03 -20.32 -21.69
CA PHE A 444 -26.75 -20.11 -21.03
C PHE A 444 -26.89 -20.76 -19.66
N SER A 445 -26.14 -21.84 -19.46
CA SER A 445 -25.96 -22.48 -18.16
C SER A 445 -25.53 -21.40 -17.17
N THR A 446 -26.45 -20.99 -16.29
CA THR A 446 -26.12 -20.24 -15.10
C THR A 446 -25.31 -21.19 -14.23
N ARG A 447 -23.99 -21.16 -14.42
CA ARG A 447 -23.02 -21.79 -13.52
C ARG A 447 -23.16 -21.07 -12.18
N THR A 448 -24.09 -21.55 -11.36
CA THR A 448 -24.27 -21.03 -10.01
C THR A 448 -22.97 -21.23 -9.24
N VAL A 449 -22.62 -20.27 -8.38
CA VAL A 449 -21.38 -20.27 -7.57
C VAL A 449 -21.15 -21.58 -6.80
N ASN A 450 -22.22 -22.34 -6.55
CA ASN A 450 -22.17 -23.69 -5.98
C ASN A 450 -21.36 -24.69 -6.83
N GLU A 451 -21.33 -24.56 -8.16
CA GLU A 451 -20.59 -25.49 -9.04
C GLU A 451 -19.09 -25.21 -9.09
N ALA A 452 -18.64 -23.96 -8.92
CA ALA A 452 -17.21 -23.64 -8.88
C ALA A 452 -16.53 -24.24 -7.63
N VAL A 453 -17.24 -24.27 -6.50
CA VAL A 453 -16.78 -24.94 -5.26
C VAL A 453 -16.81 -26.46 -5.43
N ASP A 454 -17.77 -26.99 -6.19
CA ASP A 454 -17.89 -28.43 -6.46
C ASP A 454 -16.87 -28.93 -7.50
N GLU A 455 -16.37 -28.05 -8.39
CA GLU A 455 -15.32 -28.34 -9.37
C GLU A 455 -13.94 -28.43 -8.71
N ASP A 456 -13.62 -27.55 -7.75
CA ASP A 456 -12.38 -27.64 -6.95
C ASP A 456 -12.39 -28.86 -6.02
N VAL A 457 -13.55 -29.23 -5.47
CA VAL A 457 -13.72 -30.46 -4.68
C VAL A 457 -13.65 -31.72 -5.56
N ARG A 458 -14.09 -31.66 -6.84
CA ARG A 458 -13.91 -32.75 -7.82
C ARG A 458 -12.48 -32.85 -8.34
N ALA A 459 -11.78 -31.73 -8.51
CA ALA A 459 -10.37 -31.71 -8.92
C ALA A 459 -9.46 -32.39 -7.86
N MET A 460 -9.82 -32.33 -6.57
CA MET A 460 -9.13 -33.09 -5.52
C MET A 460 -9.50 -34.59 -5.47
N ARG A 461 -10.56 -35.04 -6.15
CA ARG A 461 -11.03 -36.46 -6.12
C ARG A 461 -10.57 -37.30 -7.30
N GLN A 462 -9.98 -36.74 -8.35
CA GLN A 462 -9.52 -37.50 -9.51
C GLN A 462 -8.00 -37.50 -9.61
N SER A 463 -7.37 -38.51 -9.01
CA SER A 463 -6.05 -38.98 -9.42
C SER A 463 -6.25 -40.08 -10.46
N PRO A 464 -5.78 -39.93 -11.71
CA PRO A 464 -5.66 -41.05 -12.61
C PRO A 464 -4.25 -41.65 -12.51
N SER A 465 -4.24 -42.93 -12.19
CA SER A 465 -3.18 -43.89 -12.46
C SER A 465 -2.67 -43.80 -13.89
N GLY A 466 -1.35 -43.67 -14.03
CA GLY A 466 -0.52 -44.36 -15.05
C GLY A 466 -0.75 -44.05 -16.53
N ASN A 467 0.22 -43.40 -17.15
CA ASN A 467 0.84 -43.92 -18.38
C ASN A 467 2.21 -43.27 -18.61
N GLY A 468 3.22 -44.11 -18.80
CA GLY A 468 4.62 -43.72 -18.89
C GLY A 468 5.06 -43.28 -20.29
N MET A 469 6.18 -42.56 -20.32
CA MET A 469 7.12 -42.45 -21.44
C MET A 469 8.43 -41.80 -20.95
N PRO A 470 9.56 -41.98 -21.68
CA PRO A 470 10.84 -42.32 -21.06
C PRO A 470 11.79 -41.12 -20.86
N VAL A 471 12.62 -41.24 -19.83
CA VAL A 471 13.74 -40.33 -19.57
C VAL A 471 14.94 -40.74 -20.43
N ARG A 472 15.35 -39.85 -21.33
CA ARG A 472 16.65 -39.91 -22.03
C ARG A 472 17.76 -39.50 -21.06
N TYR A 473 18.65 -40.42 -20.73
CA TYR A 473 19.96 -40.11 -20.17
C TYR A 473 20.92 -39.72 -21.28
N ILE A 474 21.49 -38.51 -21.21
CA ILE A 474 22.65 -38.10 -22.00
C ILE A 474 23.90 -38.34 -21.14
N TYR A 475 24.70 -39.31 -21.57
CA TYR A 475 26.08 -39.48 -21.15
C TYR A 475 26.95 -38.34 -21.73
N SER A 476 27.83 -37.77 -20.91
CA SER A 476 29.06 -37.14 -21.39
C SER A 476 30.21 -37.65 -20.57
N ASP A 477 31.05 -38.44 -21.22
CA ASP A 477 32.32 -38.99 -20.74
C ASP A 477 33.45 -38.00 -21.08
N GLY A 478 34.57 -38.05 -20.35
CA GLY A 478 35.81 -37.42 -20.82
C GLY A 478 36.79 -36.87 -19.80
N HIS A 479 37.78 -37.73 -19.48
CA HIS A 479 39.20 -37.42 -19.28
C HIS A 479 39.82 -37.17 -17.88
N ARG A 480 40.36 -38.30 -17.37
CA ARG A 480 41.64 -38.51 -16.65
C ARG A 480 42.71 -37.42 -16.78
N GLN A 481 43.41 -37.19 -15.66
CA GLN A 481 44.88 -37.33 -15.59
C GLN A 481 45.33 -37.95 -14.26
N ARG A 482 46.27 -38.91 -14.35
CA ARG A 482 46.95 -39.66 -13.27
C ARG A 482 48.30 -39.01 -12.93
N ARG A 483 48.76 -39.14 -11.68
CA ARG A 483 50.15 -39.46 -11.22
C ARG A 483 50.03 -39.94 -9.75
N LEU A 484 50.24 -41.21 -9.38
CA LEU A 484 51.48 -42.01 -9.15
C LEU A 484 52.35 -41.56 -7.93
N VAL A 485 52.09 -42.18 -6.74
CA VAL A 485 52.94 -43.09 -5.88
C VAL A 485 54.47 -42.76 -5.77
N PRO A 486 55.27 -42.98 -4.66
CA PRO A 486 55.23 -44.02 -3.59
C PRO A 486 55.56 -43.60 -2.11
N PRO A 487 55.64 -44.58 -1.17
CA PRO A 487 55.83 -44.42 0.29
C PRO A 487 57.25 -44.81 0.80
N TYR A 488 57.64 -44.41 2.03
CA TYR A 488 58.43 -45.26 2.96
C TYR A 488 58.65 -44.67 4.39
N LYS A 489 58.61 -45.61 5.36
CA LYS A 489 59.05 -45.78 6.76
C LYS A 489 59.70 -44.73 7.69
N ASP A 490 59.32 -44.93 8.96
CA ASP A 490 60.07 -45.00 10.25
C ASP A 490 61.07 -43.92 10.67
N SER A 491 60.81 -43.32 11.85
CA SER A 491 61.70 -43.40 13.03
C SER A 491 61.09 -42.74 14.29
N THR A 492 60.94 -43.52 15.36
CA THR A 492 61.05 -43.13 16.79
C THR A 492 62.45 -42.54 17.08
N PRO A 493 62.72 -41.73 18.14
CA PRO A 493 62.40 -42.08 19.56
C PRO A 493 62.26 -40.96 20.64
N LEU A 494 61.93 -41.40 21.87
CA LEU A 494 62.26 -40.87 23.23
C LEU A 494 61.53 -39.65 23.87
N ILE A 495 60.55 -39.95 24.75
CA ILE A 495 60.43 -39.67 26.23
C ILE A 495 61.24 -38.45 26.78
N PRO A 496 60.67 -37.54 27.64
CA PRO A 496 60.06 -37.91 28.92
C PRO A 496 58.78 -37.24 29.40
N THR A 497 58.04 -38.06 30.15
CA THR A 497 57.05 -37.74 31.17
C THR A 497 57.61 -36.83 32.26
N LEU A 498 56.96 -35.68 32.48
CA LEU A 498 57.08 -34.89 33.71
C LEU A 498 55.72 -34.90 34.42
N SER A 499 55.64 -35.77 35.42
CA SER A 499 54.66 -35.72 36.50
C SER A 499 54.92 -34.48 37.37
N CYS A 500 53.98 -33.53 37.37
CA CYS A 500 53.97 -32.42 38.31
C CYS A 500 53.02 -32.75 39.47
N THR A 501 53.59 -33.10 40.61
CA THR A 501 52.95 -33.17 41.92
C THR A 501 52.71 -31.76 42.46
N ALA A 502 51.51 -31.22 42.25
CA ALA A 502 51.08 -29.98 42.92
C ALA A 502 50.08 -30.29 44.05
N ARG A 503 50.67 -30.46 45.23
CA ARG A 503 50.15 -30.36 46.58
C ARG A 503 48.83 -29.55 46.71
N SER A 504 47.70 -30.25 46.82
CA SER A 504 46.42 -29.67 47.25
C SER A 504 46.54 -29.20 48.71
N ARG A 505 46.73 -27.90 48.91
CA ARG A 505 46.42 -27.24 50.19
C ARG A 505 44.91 -27.05 50.22
N ARG A 506 44.23 -27.75 51.14
CA ARG A 506 42.88 -27.40 51.58
C ARG A 506 42.92 -25.96 52.10
N CYS A 507 42.49 -25.03 51.28
CA CYS A 507 41.95 -23.77 51.77
C CYS A 507 40.47 -24.04 51.97
N SER A 508 40.03 -24.11 53.22
CA SER A 508 38.63 -24.03 53.61
C SER A 508 38.11 -22.65 53.22
N SER A 509 37.82 -22.48 51.93
CA SER A 509 36.92 -21.44 51.45
C SER A 509 35.55 -21.79 52.04
N LEU A 510 34.95 -20.85 52.77
CA LEU A 510 33.52 -20.89 53.04
C LEU A 510 32.82 -21.08 51.69
N ALA A 511 32.39 -22.31 51.40
CA ALA A 511 31.35 -22.54 50.41
C ALA A 511 30.09 -21.91 51.01
N MET A 512 29.93 -20.62 50.74
CA MET A 512 28.65 -19.95 50.89
C MET A 512 27.73 -20.69 49.93
N THR A 513 26.98 -21.68 50.44
CA THR A 513 25.89 -22.32 49.71
C THR A 513 24.87 -21.24 49.44
N ILE A 514 25.02 -20.60 48.27
CA ILE A 514 24.04 -19.67 47.74
C ILE A 514 22.81 -20.52 47.44
N THR A 515 21.85 -20.49 48.35
CA THR A 515 20.53 -21.09 48.15
C THR A 515 19.87 -20.40 46.97
N ILE A 516 19.50 -21.17 45.95
CA ILE A 516 18.80 -20.65 44.78
C ILE A 516 17.44 -20.12 45.26
N PRO A 517 17.14 -18.82 45.10
CA PRO A 517 15.83 -18.30 45.47
C PRO A 517 14.75 -19.00 44.64
N LEU A 518 13.66 -19.41 45.30
CA LEU A 518 12.52 -20.13 44.69
C LEU A 518 12.79 -21.59 44.25
N GLN A 519 13.91 -22.20 44.64
CA GLN A 519 14.26 -23.60 44.28
C GLN A 519 13.20 -24.65 44.69
N HIS A 520 12.31 -24.34 45.64
CA HIS A 520 11.24 -25.23 46.09
C HIS A 520 9.87 -24.91 45.47
N SER A 521 9.80 -23.95 44.56
CA SER A 521 8.55 -23.63 43.87
C SER A 521 8.31 -24.64 42.74
N GLN A 522 7.09 -25.18 42.66
CA GLN A 522 6.67 -26.10 41.60
C GLN A 522 6.21 -25.36 40.32
N PHE A 523 6.35 -24.04 40.30
CA PHE A 523 5.76 -23.17 39.27
C PHE A 523 6.74 -22.85 38.14
N ASN A 524 6.55 -23.41 36.94
CA ASN A 524 7.38 -23.10 35.77
C ASN A 524 6.84 -21.87 34.98
N LEU A 525 7.69 -20.90 34.66
CA LEU A 525 7.36 -19.73 33.83
C LEU A 525 7.76 -19.99 32.37
N ASP A 526 6.88 -20.67 31.64
CA ASP A 526 7.09 -20.98 30.21
C ASP A 526 6.81 -19.76 29.31
N ILE A 527 7.76 -18.82 29.34
CA ILE A 527 7.68 -17.48 28.72
C ILE A 527 8.33 -17.46 27.33
N SER A 528 9.12 -18.46 26.98
CA SER A 528 9.96 -18.51 25.79
C SER A 528 9.21 -18.30 24.48
N GLY A 529 7.99 -18.82 24.37
CA GLY A 529 7.16 -18.56 23.20
C GLY A 529 6.66 -17.11 23.11
N VAL A 530 6.49 -16.36 24.20
CA VAL A 530 6.21 -14.90 24.15
C VAL A 530 7.42 -14.15 23.62
N ALA A 531 8.60 -14.50 24.12
CA ALA A 531 9.83 -13.79 23.84
C ALA A 531 10.15 -13.69 22.34
N GLY A 532 9.84 -14.74 21.58
CA GLY A 532 10.14 -14.84 20.15
C GLY A 532 9.28 -13.97 19.24
N PHE A 533 8.05 -13.65 19.66
CA PHE A 533 7.07 -12.94 18.81
C PHE A 533 6.65 -11.60 19.38
N PHE A 534 6.62 -11.45 20.71
CA PHE A 534 6.21 -10.22 21.35
C PHE A 534 7.20 -9.09 21.02
N GLY A 535 6.69 -7.92 20.66
CA GLY A 535 7.53 -6.78 20.29
C GLY A 535 8.29 -6.94 18.97
N GLY A 536 8.02 -7.96 18.15
CA GLY A 536 8.65 -8.17 16.83
C GLY A 536 8.54 -6.97 15.91
N ASP A 537 7.33 -6.46 15.67
CA ASP A 537 7.12 -5.26 14.85
C ASP A 537 7.87 -4.07 15.44
N VAL A 538 7.76 -3.87 16.75
CA VAL A 538 8.44 -2.79 17.47
C VAL A 538 9.96 -2.88 17.30
N ALA A 539 10.52 -4.09 17.33
CA ALA A 539 11.94 -4.32 17.15
C ALA A 539 12.38 -4.11 15.69
N VAL A 540 11.63 -4.59 14.69
CA VAL A 540 11.88 -4.32 13.25
C VAL A 540 11.83 -2.82 12.96
N SER A 541 10.80 -2.17 13.49
CA SER A 541 10.55 -0.73 13.42
C SER A 541 11.74 0.01 14.07
N ALA A 542 12.17 -0.38 15.26
CA ALA A 542 13.38 0.14 15.87
C ALA A 542 14.64 -0.11 15.02
N MET A 543 14.76 -1.26 14.35
CA MET A 543 15.92 -1.59 13.50
C MET A 543 16.05 -0.68 12.28
N ALA A 544 14.95 -0.15 11.72
CA ALA A 544 15.01 0.83 10.64
C ALA A 544 15.84 2.09 11.02
N THR A 545 15.82 2.47 12.29
CA THR A 545 16.55 3.63 12.80
C THR A 545 18.07 3.36 12.99
N VAL A 546 18.54 2.13 12.75
CA VAL A 546 19.98 1.77 12.75
C VAL A 546 20.76 2.49 11.65
N HIS A 547 20.13 2.74 10.51
CA HIS A 547 20.76 3.44 9.39
C HIS A 547 20.73 4.98 9.54
N ILE A 548 19.94 5.49 10.51
CA ILE A 548 19.63 6.91 10.69
C ILE A 548 20.44 7.56 11.82
N TYR A 549 20.91 6.77 12.79
CA TYR A 549 21.76 7.23 13.90
C TYR A 549 23.17 6.63 13.81
N GLN A 550 24.19 7.47 14.01
CA GLN A 550 25.58 7.04 13.90
C GLN A 550 25.91 6.06 15.03
N GLY A 551 26.86 5.13 14.85
CA GLY A 551 27.28 4.24 15.95
C GLY A 551 26.25 3.19 16.42
N ARG A 552 24.97 3.34 16.09
CA ARG A 552 23.88 2.48 16.58
C ARG A 552 23.97 1.03 16.13
N LYS A 553 24.70 0.76 15.04
CA LYS A 553 25.07 -0.61 14.63
C LYS A 553 25.81 -1.41 15.73
N TRP A 554 26.43 -0.72 16.68
CA TRP A 554 27.13 -1.31 17.83
C TRP A 554 26.30 -1.34 19.11
N LEU A 555 25.05 -0.88 19.09
CA LEU A 555 24.23 -0.74 20.30
C LEU A 555 23.19 -1.85 20.46
N GLY A 556 23.15 -2.83 19.56
CA GLY A 556 22.20 -3.95 19.57
C GLY A 556 22.59 -5.15 20.44
N TRP A 557 23.66 -5.08 21.24
CA TRP A 557 24.18 -6.18 22.07
C TRP A 557 23.39 -6.39 23.36
N TYR A 558 22.11 -6.70 23.23
CA TYR A 558 21.21 -7.03 24.33
C TYR A 558 20.25 -8.14 23.88
N ASN A 559 19.60 -8.81 24.83
CA ASN A 559 18.62 -9.83 24.51
C ASN A 559 17.33 -9.13 24.00
N THR A 560 17.11 -9.13 22.68
CA THR A 560 15.94 -8.49 22.06
C THR A 560 14.77 -9.47 21.96
N PRO A 561 13.54 -9.03 22.27
CA PRO A 561 12.35 -9.81 21.96
C PRO A 561 12.03 -9.73 20.46
N GLY A 562 11.15 -10.61 19.99
CA GLY A 562 10.62 -10.58 18.63
C GLY A 562 11.56 -11.13 17.56
N SER A 563 12.53 -11.98 17.93
CA SER A 563 13.56 -12.49 17.04
C SER A 563 13.01 -13.25 15.82
N TYR A 564 11.88 -13.93 15.94
CA TYR A 564 11.26 -14.63 14.81
C TYR A 564 10.68 -13.66 13.77
N GLU A 565 10.00 -12.59 14.20
CA GLU A 565 9.45 -11.61 13.25
C GLU A 565 10.58 -10.85 12.56
N ILE A 566 11.64 -10.50 13.29
CA ILE A 566 12.86 -9.92 12.68
C ILE A 566 13.46 -10.91 11.67
N ALA A 567 13.59 -12.19 12.03
CA ALA A 567 14.10 -13.21 11.14
C ALA A 567 13.27 -13.34 9.86
N LYS A 568 11.94 -13.37 9.98
CA LYS A 568 11.01 -13.42 8.84
C LYS A 568 11.19 -12.23 7.91
N ARG A 569 11.22 -11.01 8.44
CA ARG A 569 11.43 -9.78 7.65
C ARG A 569 12.79 -9.75 6.97
N TYR A 570 13.85 -10.24 7.64
CA TYR A 570 15.18 -10.33 7.06
C TYR A 570 15.31 -11.44 6.03
N GLY A 571 14.62 -12.56 6.24
CA GLY A 571 14.54 -13.65 5.29
C GLY A 571 13.91 -13.20 3.96
N GLN A 572 12.88 -12.36 4.01
CA GLN A 572 12.24 -11.76 2.83
C GLN A 572 13.15 -10.81 2.03
N LEU A 573 14.30 -10.39 2.59
CA LEU A 573 15.34 -9.67 1.83
C LEU A 573 16.26 -10.61 1.07
N GLY A 574 16.42 -11.85 1.54
CA GLY A 574 17.28 -12.84 0.92
C GLY A 574 16.69 -13.32 -0.39
N ARG A 575 17.26 -12.91 -1.52
CA ARG A 575 16.80 -13.29 -2.87
C ARG A 575 17.22 -14.72 -3.23
N SER A 576 16.68 -15.73 -2.54
CA SER A 576 16.94 -17.13 -2.84
C SER A 576 15.71 -18.00 -2.63
N ARG A 577 15.61 -19.09 -3.41
CA ARG A 577 14.52 -20.08 -3.28
C ARG A 577 14.41 -20.68 -1.87
N PHE A 578 15.52 -20.78 -1.15
CA PHE A 578 15.52 -21.26 0.22
C PHE A 578 14.73 -20.32 1.14
N TRP A 579 14.94 -19.01 0.98
CA TRP A 579 14.24 -17.97 1.74
C TRP A 579 12.79 -17.82 1.31
N ASP A 580 12.51 -17.85 0.00
CA ASP A 580 11.14 -17.81 -0.52
C ASP A 580 10.29 -18.99 0.00
N GLY A 581 10.92 -20.16 0.24
CA GLY A 581 10.26 -21.33 0.82
C GLY A 581 10.04 -21.23 2.33
N LEU A 582 11.00 -20.66 3.08
CA LEU A 582 10.91 -20.54 4.54
C LEU A 582 10.02 -19.36 4.98
N TYR A 583 10.06 -18.27 4.22
CA TYR A 583 9.35 -17.02 4.47
C TYR A 583 8.68 -16.53 3.17
N PRO A 584 7.56 -17.15 2.75
CA PRO A 584 6.89 -16.75 1.52
C PRO A 584 6.46 -15.28 1.58
N GLY A 585 6.74 -14.55 0.50
CA GLY A 585 6.46 -13.13 0.39
C GLY A 585 7.08 -12.55 -0.89
N ILE A 586 6.64 -11.36 -1.28
CA ILE A 586 7.27 -10.62 -2.38
C ILE A 586 8.63 -10.16 -1.87
N ASN A 587 9.71 -10.46 -2.61
CA ASN A 587 11.04 -9.93 -2.31
C ASN A 587 10.98 -8.38 -2.29
N VAL A 588 11.15 -7.78 -1.12
CA VAL A 588 11.00 -6.33 -0.91
C VAL A 588 12.38 -5.66 -0.96
N ASP A 589 12.45 -4.46 -1.53
CA ASP A 589 13.66 -3.63 -1.44
C ASP A 589 13.95 -3.27 0.03
N PRO A 590 15.21 -3.34 0.51
CA PRO A 590 15.52 -3.03 1.89
C PRO A 590 15.04 -1.64 2.35
N ALA A 591 15.07 -0.63 1.48
CA ALA A 591 14.58 0.70 1.85
C ALA A 591 13.06 0.71 2.06
N VAL A 592 12.31 -0.08 1.28
CA VAL A 592 10.85 -0.23 1.47
C VAL A 592 10.55 -1.04 2.72
N LEU A 593 11.31 -2.11 3.01
CA LEU A 593 11.13 -2.92 4.22
C LEU A 593 11.31 -2.09 5.50
N PHE A 594 12.31 -1.21 5.52
CA PHE A 594 12.60 -0.31 6.64
C PHE A 594 11.84 1.02 6.57
N GLU A 595 10.83 1.12 5.69
CA GLU A 595 9.98 2.31 5.54
C GLU A 595 10.77 3.60 5.27
N LEU A 596 11.93 3.48 4.62
CA LEU A 596 12.76 4.60 4.14
C LEU A 596 12.36 5.05 2.73
N ASP A 597 11.58 4.23 2.02
CA ASP A 597 11.01 4.49 0.70
C ASP A 597 9.66 3.77 0.57
N GLY A 598 8.94 3.96 -0.53
CA GLY A 598 7.71 3.21 -0.86
C GLY A 598 6.42 4.04 -0.84
N MET A 599 6.46 5.27 -0.32
CA MET A 599 5.32 6.19 -0.43
C MET A 599 5.27 6.81 -1.83
N LYS A 600 4.06 6.96 -2.37
CA LYS A 600 3.85 7.60 -3.69
C LYS A 600 3.62 9.10 -3.48
N GLY A 601 4.44 9.93 -4.12
CA GLY A 601 4.30 11.37 -4.15
C GLY A 601 3.21 11.86 -5.12
N PRO A 602 2.88 13.17 -5.07
CA PRO A 602 1.86 13.78 -5.92
C PRO A 602 2.27 13.85 -7.40
N LYS A 603 1.33 14.26 -8.26
CA LYS A 603 1.60 14.52 -9.68
C LYS A 603 2.54 15.72 -9.80
N TYR A 604 3.59 15.59 -10.61
CA TYR A 604 4.50 16.68 -10.95
C TYR A 604 4.27 17.14 -12.40
N ARG A 605 4.31 18.46 -12.63
CA ARG A 605 4.35 19.05 -13.96
C ARG A 605 5.47 20.09 -14.03
N GLY A 606 6.44 19.83 -14.91
CA GLY A 606 7.47 20.81 -15.28
C GLY A 606 6.94 21.81 -16.30
N VAL A 607 7.19 23.09 -16.06
CA VAL A 607 6.64 24.20 -16.86
C VAL A 607 7.52 24.54 -18.04
N GLN A 608 8.84 24.38 -17.93
CA GLN A 608 9.72 24.62 -19.08
C GLN A 608 9.95 23.34 -19.90
N SER A 609 10.10 22.20 -19.23
CA SER A 609 10.33 20.91 -19.90
C SER A 609 9.05 20.24 -20.42
N GLY A 610 7.87 20.66 -19.96
CA GLY A 610 6.60 20.00 -20.26
C GLY A 610 6.46 18.60 -19.65
N THR A 611 7.43 18.16 -18.82
CA THR A 611 7.44 16.82 -18.24
C THR A 611 6.27 16.63 -17.28
N ILE A 612 5.50 15.57 -17.47
CA ILE A 612 4.42 15.18 -16.55
C ILE A 612 4.80 13.85 -15.90
N ILE A 613 4.85 13.82 -14.57
CA ILE A 613 5.04 12.60 -13.79
C ILE A 613 3.75 12.38 -13.00
N SER A 614 2.97 11.37 -13.38
CA SER A 614 1.65 11.12 -12.80
C SER A 614 1.71 10.81 -11.30
N LYS A 615 2.77 10.12 -10.85
CA LYS A 615 3.09 9.85 -9.44
C LYS A 615 4.59 9.97 -9.23
N THR A 616 5.01 10.92 -8.41
CA THR A 616 6.42 11.06 -8.00
C THR A 616 6.79 10.06 -6.91
N GLY A 617 8.07 10.00 -6.54
CA GLY A 617 8.58 9.08 -5.50
C GLY A 617 8.33 9.57 -4.06
N HIS A 618 8.88 8.81 -3.10
CA HIS A 618 8.74 9.07 -1.66
C HIS A 618 9.29 10.45 -1.24
N LEU A 619 10.34 10.97 -1.88
CA LEU A 619 10.91 12.26 -1.50
C LEU A 619 9.99 13.44 -1.81
N ALA A 620 9.23 13.38 -2.91
CA ALA A 620 8.20 14.37 -3.20
C ALA A 620 7.06 14.28 -2.18
N HIS A 621 6.72 13.07 -1.71
CA HIS A 621 5.76 12.89 -0.61
C HIS A 621 6.25 13.57 0.67
N LEU A 622 7.49 13.30 1.09
CA LEU A 622 8.11 13.93 2.27
C LEU A 622 8.16 15.46 2.16
N LEU A 623 8.50 16.00 0.99
CA LEU A 623 8.54 17.45 0.76
C LEU A 623 7.15 18.07 0.89
N VAL A 624 6.12 17.43 0.36
CA VAL A 624 4.74 17.92 0.46
C VAL A 624 4.27 17.87 1.91
N GLN A 625 4.53 16.79 2.63
CA GLN A 625 4.20 16.73 4.06
C GLN A 625 4.93 17.82 4.88
N GLU A 626 6.19 18.10 4.56
CA GLU A 626 6.96 19.19 5.17
C GLU A 626 6.41 20.59 4.83
N CYS A 627 5.73 20.73 3.70
CA CYS A 627 5.00 21.95 3.33
C CYS A 627 3.65 22.04 4.06
N ARG A 628 2.98 20.91 4.30
CA ARG A 628 1.73 20.84 5.09
C ARG A 628 1.94 21.30 6.52
N ASP A 629 3.00 20.81 7.16
CA ASP A 629 3.30 21.02 8.58
C ASP A 629 3.88 22.41 8.90
N ILE A 630 3.97 23.32 7.93
CA ILE A 630 4.38 24.71 8.19
C ILE A 630 3.39 25.36 9.18
N PRO A 631 3.86 25.87 10.33
CA PRO A 631 2.99 26.49 11.34
C PRO A 631 2.17 27.65 10.76
N ARG A 632 0.92 27.81 11.23
CA ARG A 632 0.03 28.89 10.78
C ARG A 632 0.62 30.30 11.00
N SER A 633 1.52 30.48 11.96
CA SER A 633 2.24 31.75 12.17
C SER A 633 3.10 32.16 10.98
N ASP A 634 3.56 31.18 10.21
CA ASP A 634 4.51 31.36 9.11
C ASP A 634 3.79 31.34 7.76
N VAL A 635 2.47 31.18 7.78
CA VAL A 635 1.59 31.24 6.60
C VAL A 635 1.21 32.69 6.36
N THR A 636 1.53 33.18 5.17
CA THR A 636 1.04 34.48 4.71
C THR A 636 -0.41 34.33 4.29
N LEU A 637 -1.32 34.73 5.19
CA LEU A 637 -2.75 34.82 4.90
C LEU A 637 -2.97 35.99 3.95
N VAL A 638 -3.39 35.68 2.73
CA VAL A 638 -3.69 36.72 1.75
C VAL A 638 -5.12 37.19 1.98
N HIS A 639 -5.32 38.48 2.17
CA HIS A 639 -6.65 39.03 2.48
C HIS A 639 -7.53 39.03 1.22
N TYR A 640 -8.66 38.32 1.26
CA TYR A 640 -9.61 38.26 0.14
C TYR A 640 -10.97 38.85 0.49
N PRO A 641 -11.61 39.53 -0.47
CA PRO A 641 -13.01 39.92 -0.37
C PRO A 641 -13.96 38.72 -0.47
N ARG A 642 -13.52 37.58 -1.02
CA ARG A 642 -14.29 36.35 -1.20
C ARG A 642 -13.48 35.13 -0.78
N ILE A 643 -14.08 34.28 0.05
CA ILE A 643 -13.48 33.01 0.47
C ILE A 643 -14.43 31.90 0.00
N THR A 644 -13.89 30.95 -0.74
CA THR A 644 -14.57 29.71 -1.13
C THR A 644 -14.02 28.58 -0.29
N THR A 645 -13.25 27.66 -0.88
CA THR A 645 -12.41 26.71 -0.15
C THR A 645 -10.99 27.27 -0.15
N PRO A 646 -10.40 27.58 1.01
CA PRO A 646 -9.01 28.02 1.08
C PRO A 646 -8.08 26.97 0.48
N VAL A 647 -7.12 27.40 -0.34
CA VAL A 647 -6.10 26.53 -0.94
C VAL A 647 -4.73 27.08 -0.61
N ALA A 648 -3.88 26.22 -0.04
CA ALA A 648 -2.51 26.60 0.29
C ALA A 648 -1.57 26.41 -0.90
N VAL A 649 -0.66 27.37 -1.09
CA VAL A 649 0.47 27.27 -2.02
C VAL A 649 1.75 27.40 -1.24
N THR A 650 2.68 26.47 -1.44
CA THR A 650 4.03 26.60 -0.90
C THR A 650 5.02 26.77 -2.04
N VAL A 651 5.75 27.88 -2.05
CA VAL A 651 6.84 28.14 -2.99
C VAL A 651 8.14 27.66 -2.37
N VAL A 652 8.81 26.71 -3.01
CA VAL A 652 10.07 26.11 -2.56
C VAL A 652 11.15 26.44 -3.57
N ASN A 653 12.09 27.30 -3.17
CA ASN A 653 13.26 27.63 -3.97
C ASN A 653 14.42 26.68 -3.65
N LEU A 654 14.92 26.00 -4.69
CA LEU A 654 15.92 24.94 -4.65
C LEU A 654 17.20 25.38 -5.36
N TRP A 655 18.20 25.78 -4.58
CA TRP A 655 19.41 26.43 -5.11
C TRP A 655 20.55 25.43 -5.26
N HIS A 656 20.64 24.48 -4.33
CA HIS A 656 21.66 23.45 -4.34
C HIS A 656 21.28 22.30 -5.26
N LYS A 657 22.28 21.79 -5.98
CA LYS A 657 22.17 20.60 -6.82
C LYS A 657 22.90 19.43 -6.14
N PRO A 658 22.15 18.49 -5.55
CA PRO A 658 22.72 17.24 -5.04
C PRO A 658 23.46 16.48 -6.15
N LYS A 659 24.48 15.72 -5.76
CA LYS A 659 25.10 14.74 -6.67
C LYS A 659 24.13 13.56 -6.91
N PRO A 660 24.23 12.88 -8.06
CA PRO A 660 23.40 11.70 -8.39
C PRO A 660 23.41 10.61 -7.32
N GLU A 661 24.51 10.48 -6.60
CA GLU A 661 24.62 9.65 -5.42
C GLU A 661 25.30 10.45 -4.30
N GLU A 662 24.62 10.53 -3.15
CA GLU A 662 25.18 11.10 -1.93
C GLU A 662 24.95 10.18 -0.73
N HIS A 663 25.79 10.35 0.29
CA HIS A 663 25.65 9.66 1.58
C HIS A 663 25.30 10.71 2.63
N PRO A 664 24.01 10.94 2.90
CA PRO A 664 23.59 11.92 3.88
C PRO A 664 24.23 11.63 5.24
N ARG A 665 24.75 12.68 5.90
CA ARG A 665 25.31 12.52 7.24
C ARG A 665 24.19 12.18 8.22
N VAL A 666 24.32 10.99 8.77
CA VAL A 666 23.53 10.39 9.84
C VAL A 666 23.58 11.27 11.10
N PHE A 667 22.50 11.34 11.90
CA PHE A 667 22.47 12.23 13.08
C PHE A 667 23.37 11.70 14.21
N SER A 668 23.97 12.61 14.98
CA SER A 668 24.77 12.26 16.15
C SER A 668 23.88 11.81 17.31
N ASP A 669 24.38 10.85 18.08
CA ASP A 669 23.63 10.08 19.07
C ASP A 669 23.15 10.88 20.28
N SER A 670 21.84 11.14 20.35
CA SER A 670 21.19 11.44 21.62
C SER A 670 20.64 10.17 22.31
N THR A 671 20.60 9.03 21.63
CA THR A 671 20.01 7.77 22.12
C THR A 671 21.06 6.76 22.61
N GLY A 672 22.35 7.02 22.39
CA GLY A 672 23.46 6.18 22.84
C GLY A 672 23.43 5.86 24.34
N PRO A 673 23.26 6.85 25.23
CA PRO A 673 23.16 6.60 26.68
C PRO A 673 21.98 5.71 27.04
N LEU A 674 20.83 5.85 26.37
CA LEU A 674 19.65 5.03 26.62
C LEU A 674 19.85 3.56 26.21
N ALA A 675 20.68 3.30 25.20
CA ALA A 675 21.02 1.94 24.79
C ALA A 675 21.83 1.18 25.85
N SER A 676 22.52 1.88 26.76
CA SER A 676 23.27 1.24 27.84
C SER A 676 22.34 0.49 28.82
N ILE A 677 21.10 0.94 28.99
CA ILE A 677 20.11 0.35 29.90
C ILE A 677 19.82 -1.12 29.55
N PRO A 678 19.34 -1.47 28.34
CA PRO A 678 19.07 -2.86 27.98
C PRO A 678 20.33 -3.71 27.88
N ILE A 679 21.48 -3.15 27.49
CA ILE A 679 22.77 -3.86 27.46
C ILE A 679 23.18 -4.27 28.87
N VAL A 680 23.23 -3.32 29.81
CA VAL A 680 23.59 -3.59 31.20
C VAL A 680 22.58 -4.54 31.84
N ALA A 681 21.27 -4.37 31.60
CA ALA A 681 20.26 -5.28 32.10
C ALA A 681 20.42 -6.71 31.56
N SER A 682 20.69 -6.87 30.26
CA SER A 682 20.91 -8.19 29.64
C SER A 682 22.18 -8.87 30.16
N VAL A 683 23.27 -8.11 30.32
CA VAL A 683 24.52 -8.65 30.88
C VAL A 683 24.35 -9.00 32.36
N ALA A 684 23.69 -8.15 33.15
CA ALA A 684 23.46 -8.39 34.57
C ALA A 684 22.57 -9.62 34.80
N THR A 685 21.48 -9.78 34.04
CA THR A 685 20.61 -10.96 34.09
C THR A 685 21.34 -12.22 33.64
N CYS A 686 22.17 -12.14 32.60
CA CYS A 686 23.05 -13.23 32.16
C CYS A 686 24.02 -13.67 33.26
N VAL A 687 24.75 -12.72 33.87
CA VAL A 687 25.69 -12.99 34.97
C VAL A 687 24.96 -13.53 36.20
N ALA A 688 23.77 -13.04 36.51
CA ALA A 688 22.95 -13.57 37.60
C ALA A 688 22.62 -15.05 37.37
N CYS A 689 22.11 -15.42 36.18
CA CYS A 689 21.85 -16.84 35.86
C CYS A 689 23.11 -17.71 36.02
N LEU A 690 24.27 -17.22 35.58
CA LEU A 690 25.55 -17.92 35.74
C LEU A 690 25.91 -18.14 37.22
N VAL A 691 25.77 -17.11 38.07
CA VAL A 691 26.08 -17.17 39.51
C VAL A 691 25.15 -18.14 40.24
N TYR A 692 23.87 -18.18 39.86
CA TYR A 692 22.89 -19.10 40.42
C TYR A 692 22.84 -20.47 39.72
N HIS A 693 23.84 -20.77 38.87
CA HIS A 693 24.00 -22.04 38.17
C HIS A 693 22.84 -22.45 37.24
N ASP A 694 22.02 -21.49 36.78
CA ASP A 694 21.03 -21.73 35.73
C ASP A 694 21.68 -21.58 34.34
N TRP A 695 22.30 -22.68 33.90
CA TRP A 695 23.05 -22.73 32.65
C TRP A 695 22.18 -22.57 31.41
N PHE A 696 20.92 -23.05 31.43
CA PHE A 696 20.02 -22.94 30.29
C PHE A 696 19.64 -21.48 30.05
N CYS A 697 19.14 -20.78 31.07
CA CYS A 697 18.79 -19.37 30.95
C CYS A 697 20.04 -18.51 30.65
N PHE A 698 21.19 -18.79 31.29
CA PHE A 698 22.45 -18.14 30.97
C PHE A 698 22.80 -18.24 29.48
N SER A 699 22.82 -19.47 28.93
CA SER A 699 23.15 -19.70 27.52
C SER A 699 22.15 -19.03 26.58
N MET A 700 20.86 -19.02 26.92
CA MET A 700 19.81 -18.43 26.08
C MET A 700 19.80 -16.90 26.09
N ILE A 701 20.09 -16.26 27.23
CA ILE A 701 20.30 -14.80 27.30
C ILE A 701 21.57 -14.44 26.51
N LEU A 702 22.67 -15.17 26.70
CA LEU A 702 23.91 -14.93 25.98
C LEU A 702 23.75 -15.09 24.46
N LEU A 703 23.06 -16.16 24.02
CA LEU A 703 22.73 -16.38 22.61
C LEU A 703 21.89 -15.24 22.06
N GLY A 704 20.90 -14.74 22.82
CA GLY A 704 20.10 -13.57 22.45
C GLY A 704 20.93 -12.30 22.28
N ILE A 705 21.85 -12.02 23.21
CA ILE A 705 22.79 -10.89 23.12
C ILE A 705 23.63 -10.97 21.84
N ILE A 706 24.17 -12.16 21.55
CA ILE A 706 25.04 -12.37 20.37
C ILE A 706 24.23 -12.29 19.08
N ALA A 707 23.08 -12.96 19.00
CA ALA A 707 22.24 -13.00 17.81
C ALA A 707 21.69 -11.62 17.46
N SER A 708 21.19 -10.88 18.46
CA SER A 708 20.74 -9.50 18.30
C SER A 708 21.88 -8.56 17.92
N GLY A 709 23.02 -8.64 18.61
CA GLY A 709 24.19 -7.82 18.32
C GLY A 709 24.74 -8.03 16.93
N ALA A 710 24.90 -9.29 16.51
CA ALA A 710 25.34 -9.65 15.16
C ALA A 710 24.34 -9.18 14.09
N SER A 711 23.05 -9.40 14.31
CA SER A 711 22.00 -8.97 13.38
C SER A 711 21.94 -7.44 13.24
N CYS A 712 22.01 -6.71 14.36
CA CYS A 712 22.07 -5.26 14.38
C CYS A 712 23.33 -4.72 13.70
N PHE A 713 24.47 -5.41 13.85
CA PHE A 713 25.72 -5.04 13.19
C PHE A 713 25.65 -5.25 11.68
N VAL A 714 25.17 -6.43 11.23
CA VAL A 714 25.05 -6.75 9.80
C VAL A 714 24.06 -5.82 9.12
N ILE A 715 22.90 -5.57 9.73
CA ILE A 715 21.93 -4.63 9.17
C ILE A 715 22.49 -3.21 9.23
N GLY A 716 23.05 -2.79 10.36
CA GLY A 716 23.70 -1.48 10.47
C GLY A 716 24.97 -1.28 9.65
N SER A 717 25.46 -2.31 8.94
CA SER A 717 26.52 -2.18 7.94
C SER A 717 26.01 -1.57 6.62
N GLY A 718 24.69 -1.62 6.39
CA GLY A 718 24.05 -1.02 5.23
C GLY A 718 24.27 0.49 5.19
N ARG A 719 24.76 0.97 4.04
CA ARG A 719 25.01 2.40 3.82
C ARG A 719 23.73 3.07 3.37
N PHE A 720 23.28 4.06 4.14
CA PHE A 720 22.19 4.93 3.75
C PHE A 720 22.65 5.84 2.61
N THR A 721 22.03 5.67 1.44
CA THR A 721 22.37 6.36 0.21
C THR A 721 21.15 7.10 -0.32
N PHE A 722 21.38 8.32 -0.79
CA PHE A 722 20.41 9.05 -1.59
C PHE A 722 20.84 8.92 -3.05
N THR A 723 19.91 8.51 -3.92
CA THR A 723 20.18 8.34 -5.35
C THR A 723 19.11 9.00 -6.20
N HIS A 724 19.51 9.61 -7.32
CA HIS A 724 18.58 10.13 -8.32
C HIS A 724 19.19 10.02 -9.73
N PRO A 725 18.36 9.91 -10.78
CA PRO A 725 18.87 9.87 -12.15
C PRO A 725 19.55 11.21 -12.52
N GLN A 726 20.57 11.14 -13.37
CA GLN A 726 21.14 12.34 -13.99
C GLN A 726 20.13 12.95 -14.96
N HIS A 727 20.08 14.28 -15.00
CA HIS A 727 19.31 15.02 -15.98
C HIS A 727 20.08 15.09 -17.30
N ALA A 728 19.37 15.28 -18.41
CA ALA A 728 20.01 15.45 -19.71
C ALA A 728 20.80 16.77 -19.77
N ASP A 729 21.94 16.76 -20.46
CA ASP A 729 22.71 17.98 -20.71
C ASP A 729 21.87 18.99 -21.50
N GLY A 730 21.89 20.25 -21.04
CA GLY A 730 21.09 21.32 -21.65
C GLY A 730 19.60 21.30 -21.29
N ALA A 731 19.16 20.45 -20.35
CA ALA A 731 17.78 20.51 -19.85
C ALA A 731 17.44 21.92 -19.32
N PRO A 732 16.24 22.45 -19.62
CA PRO A 732 15.79 23.75 -19.11
C PRO A 732 15.63 23.74 -17.58
N ASN A 733 15.22 24.84 -16.96
CA ASN A 733 14.98 24.81 -15.52
C ASN A 733 13.87 23.80 -15.18
N GLY A 734 14.00 23.19 -14.00
CA GLY A 734 13.04 22.23 -13.48
C GLY A 734 11.86 22.90 -12.80
N ASP A 735 11.58 24.16 -13.12
CA ASP A 735 10.49 24.92 -12.49
C ASP A 735 9.17 24.20 -12.79
N GLY A 736 8.37 23.97 -11.76
CA GLY A 736 7.19 23.13 -11.88
C GLY A 736 6.31 23.09 -10.65
N ILE A 737 5.22 22.33 -10.74
CA ILE A 737 4.23 22.19 -9.66
C ILE A 737 4.09 20.73 -9.25
N LEU A 738 4.03 20.49 -7.93
CA LEU A 738 3.54 19.27 -7.31
C LEU A 738 2.09 19.50 -6.88
N MET A 739 1.17 18.77 -7.49
CA MET A 739 -0.27 18.87 -7.22
C MET A 739 -0.68 17.86 -6.14
N GLY A 740 -0.73 18.33 -4.88
CA GLY A 740 -1.35 17.60 -3.78
C GLY A 740 -2.88 17.64 -3.86
N GLU A 741 -3.56 16.92 -2.97
CA GLU A 741 -5.03 16.87 -2.91
C GLU A 741 -5.62 18.24 -2.50
N ASP A 742 -5.05 18.86 -1.46
CA ASP A 742 -5.56 20.12 -0.87
C ASP A 742 -4.56 21.28 -0.94
N GLU A 743 -3.37 21.07 -1.49
CA GLU A 743 -2.32 22.09 -1.61
C GLU A 743 -1.47 21.92 -2.86
N VAL A 744 -0.89 23.03 -3.31
CA VAL A 744 0.02 23.07 -4.46
C VAL A 744 1.41 23.48 -3.97
N VAL A 745 2.43 22.68 -4.29
CA VAL A 745 3.82 23.03 -3.99
C VAL A 745 4.52 23.41 -5.30
N VAL A 746 4.98 24.65 -5.39
CA VAL A 746 5.73 25.17 -6.54
C VAL A 746 7.22 24.95 -6.28
N LEU A 747 7.89 24.22 -7.17
CA LEU A 747 9.32 24.00 -7.13
C LEU A 747 10.00 24.96 -8.10
N LEU A 748 10.92 25.76 -7.58
CA LEU A 748 11.74 26.69 -8.38
C LEU A 748 13.20 26.28 -8.28
N GLY A 749 13.86 26.03 -9.41
CA GLY A 749 15.25 25.64 -9.47
C GLY A 749 15.66 25.00 -10.79
N LYS A 750 16.97 24.87 -11.00
CA LYS A 750 17.53 24.15 -12.15
C LYS A 750 17.10 22.67 -12.11
N GLU A 751 16.98 21.99 -13.25
CA GLU A 751 16.50 20.59 -13.34
C GLU A 751 17.24 19.63 -12.39
N GLY A 752 18.56 19.80 -12.25
CA GLY A 752 19.37 19.01 -11.31
C GLY A 752 19.05 19.20 -9.82
N ALA A 753 18.33 20.25 -9.43
CA ALA A 753 17.85 20.48 -8.07
C ALA A 753 16.43 19.91 -7.85
N VAL A 754 15.60 19.88 -8.92
CA VAL A 754 14.22 19.38 -8.87
C VAL A 754 14.14 17.86 -9.07
N THR A 755 14.96 17.29 -9.95
CA THR A 755 15.05 15.84 -10.20
C THR A 755 15.25 15.01 -8.92
N PRO A 756 16.13 15.41 -7.96
CA PRO A 756 16.21 14.82 -6.63
C PRO A 756 14.88 14.60 -5.92
N ILE A 757 13.93 15.53 -6.03
CA ILE A 757 12.63 15.45 -5.36
C ILE A 757 11.67 14.58 -6.16
N THR A 758 11.60 14.82 -7.46
CA THR A 758 10.58 14.20 -8.31
C THR A 758 10.90 12.75 -8.66
N ARG A 759 12.18 12.40 -8.76
CA ARG A 759 12.68 11.08 -9.20
C ARG A 759 13.74 10.46 -8.28
N GLY A 760 14.16 11.16 -7.22
CA GLY A 760 15.11 10.61 -6.26
C GLY A 760 14.46 9.61 -5.30
N ARG A 761 15.30 8.81 -4.67
CA ARG A 761 14.91 7.83 -3.65
C ARG A 761 15.98 7.67 -2.58
N PHE A 762 15.54 7.25 -1.40
CA PHE A 762 16.45 6.72 -0.39
C PHE A 762 16.64 5.23 -0.65
N SER A 763 17.88 4.76 -0.49
CA SER A 763 18.24 3.37 -0.74
C SER A 763 19.27 2.92 0.29
N LEU A 764 19.19 1.67 0.70
CA LEU A 764 20.17 1.03 1.57
C LEU A 764 21.04 0.13 0.72
N LYS A 765 22.33 0.46 0.60
CA LYS A 765 23.30 -0.37 -0.12
C LYS A 765 24.06 -1.26 0.85
N PHE A 766 24.04 -2.57 0.60
CA PHE A 766 24.78 -3.56 1.37
C PHE A 766 25.92 -4.17 0.56
N ASP A 767 27.05 -4.49 1.22
CA ASP A 767 28.19 -5.12 0.55
C ASP A 767 27.88 -6.53 0.00
N SER A 768 26.78 -7.14 0.46
CA SER A 768 26.31 -8.47 0.01
C SER A 768 25.23 -8.41 -1.08
N GLU A 769 25.00 -7.25 -1.70
CA GLU A 769 24.11 -7.13 -2.86
C GLU A 769 24.60 -7.95 -4.06
N PRO A 770 23.69 -8.55 -4.86
CA PRO A 770 22.23 -8.47 -4.78
C PRO A 770 21.56 -9.59 -3.97
N GLU A 771 22.32 -10.56 -3.46
CA GLU A 771 21.78 -11.79 -2.83
C GLU A 771 21.49 -11.63 -1.33
N TYR A 772 22.07 -10.61 -0.69
CA TYR A 772 21.91 -10.27 0.73
C TYR A 772 22.25 -11.43 1.68
N HIS A 773 23.26 -12.25 1.32
CA HIS A 773 23.60 -13.48 2.04
C HIS A 773 23.85 -13.28 3.53
N ASN A 774 24.52 -12.20 3.92
CA ASN A 774 24.81 -11.89 5.33
C ASN A 774 23.53 -11.62 6.14
N ILE A 775 22.55 -10.94 5.53
CA ILE A 775 21.24 -10.69 6.12
C ILE A 775 20.49 -12.01 6.28
N GLY A 776 20.56 -12.87 5.26
CA GLY A 776 20.06 -14.24 5.33
C GLY A 776 20.65 -15.03 6.50
N ILE A 777 21.97 -15.08 6.66
CA ILE A 777 22.60 -15.79 7.79
C ILE A 777 22.10 -15.25 9.14
N CYS A 778 21.91 -13.93 9.28
CA CYS A 778 21.33 -13.34 10.48
C CYS A 778 19.88 -13.78 10.71
N SER A 779 19.08 -13.89 9.65
CA SER A 779 17.73 -14.47 9.72
C SER A 779 17.76 -15.91 10.25
N ILE A 780 18.63 -16.78 9.74
CA ILE A 780 18.81 -18.14 10.30
C ILE A 780 19.24 -18.08 11.76
N LEU A 781 20.22 -17.24 12.11
CA LEU A 781 20.71 -17.14 13.48
C LEU A 781 19.59 -16.70 14.45
N LEU A 782 18.78 -15.73 14.08
CA LEU A 782 17.61 -15.28 14.84
C LEU A 782 16.52 -16.36 14.92
N THR A 783 16.31 -17.13 13.84
CA THR A 783 15.39 -18.27 13.82
C THR A 783 15.86 -19.38 14.76
N VAL A 784 17.15 -19.73 14.71
CA VAL A 784 17.76 -20.72 15.60
C VAL A 784 17.76 -20.23 17.03
N GLN A 785 18.06 -18.95 17.28
CA GLN A 785 17.95 -18.34 18.60
C GLN A 785 16.52 -18.45 19.14
N PHE A 786 15.52 -18.11 18.33
CA PHE A 786 14.11 -18.26 18.70
C PHE A 786 13.77 -19.72 19.05
N LEU A 787 14.09 -20.67 18.17
CA LEU A 787 13.81 -22.09 18.40
C LEU A 787 14.54 -22.64 19.63
N ALA A 788 15.80 -22.24 19.84
CA ALA A 788 16.57 -22.64 21.00
C ALA A 788 15.96 -22.06 22.29
N GLN A 789 15.55 -20.79 22.28
CA GLN A 789 14.89 -20.17 23.43
C GLN A 789 13.57 -20.86 23.74
N LEU A 790 12.78 -21.21 22.71
CA LEU A 790 11.55 -21.99 22.83
C LEU A 790 11.77 -23.35 23.50
N LEU A 791 12.86 -24.04 23.19
CA LEU A 791 13.09 -25.38 23.70
C LEU A 791 13.84 -25.42 25.04
N LEU A 792 14.73 -24.45 25.30
CA LEU A 792 15.70 -24.53 26.40
C LEU A 792 15.38 -23.64 27.60
N VAL A 793 14.71 -22.49 27.42
CA VAL A 793 14.33 -21.63 28.56
C VAL A 793 13.32 -22.31 29.49
N PRO A 794 12.32 -23.07 29.02
CA PRO A 794 11.43 -23.87 29.87
C PRO A 794 12.14 -24.86 30.78
N GLN A 795 13.35 -25.28 30.39
CA GLN A 795 14.18 -26.21 31.16
C GLN A 795 15.04 -25.51 32.22
N GLY A 796 15.06 -24.17 32.23
CA GLY A 796 15.74 -23.37 33.23
C GLY A 796 15.01 -23.34 34.57
N GLU A 797 15.71 -22.85 35.58
CA GLU A 797 15.12 -22.59 36.89
C GLU A 797 14.23 -21.34 36.82
N ILE A 798 13.22 -21.28 37.70
CA ILE A 798 12.26 -20.15 37.77
C ILE A 798 12.99 -18.82 37.88
N PHE A 799 14.05 -18.79 38.69
CA PHE A 799 14.88 -17.62 38.84
C PHE A 799 15.48 -17.16 37.50
N GLY A 800 16.07 -18.08 36.72
CA GLY A 800 16.65 -17.72 35.43
C GLY A 800 15.60 -17.36 34.38
N GLN A 801 14.41 -17.94 34.44
CA GLN A 801 13.29 -17.55 33.58
C GLN A 801 12.81 -16.13 33.88
N ILE A 802 12.74 -15.74 35.16
CA ILE A 802 12.45 -14.35 35.56
C ILE A 802 13.55 -13.41 35.06
N MET A 803 14.82 -13.79 35.19
CA MET A 803 15.94 -13.01 34.67
C MET A 803 15.86 -12.86 33.13
N PHE A 804 15.55 -13.94 32.42
CA PHE A 804 15.33 -13.94 30.98
C PHE A 804 14.18 -13.00 30.60
N LEU A 805 13.01 -13.10 31.23
CA LEU A 805 11.88 -12.20 30.99
C LEU A 805 12.24 -10.74 31.28
N THR A 806 12.94 -10.48 32.38
CA THR A 806 13.34 -9.13 32.77
C THR A 806 14.24 -8.51 31.69
N SER A 807 15.19 -9.28 31.15
CA SER A 807 16.05 -8.81 30.05
C SER A 807 15.25 -8.41 28.81
N LEU A 808 14.22 -9.19 28.46
CA LEU A 808 13.35 -8.92 27.32
C LEU A 808 12.42 -7.74 27.55
N ALA A 809 11.85 -7.60 28.75
CA ALA A 809 10.95 -6.51 29.09
C ALA A 809 11.65 -5.15 29.03
N VAL A 810 12.89 -5.07 29.54
CA VAL A 810 13.71 -3.85 29.44
C VAL A 810 14.07 -3.55 27.98
N SER A 811 14.50 -4.55 27.21
CA SER A 811 14.81 -4.40 25.78
C SER A 811 13.56 -4.02 24.96
N TRP A 812 12.39 -4.57 25.28
CA TRP A 812 11.11 -4.21 24.67
C TRP A 812 10.77 -2.75 24.93
N GLY A 813 10.91 -2.28 26.17
CA GLY A 813 10.68 -0.86 26.52
C GLY A 813 11.59 0.08 25.74
N TYR A 814 12.87 -0.29 25.59
CA TYR A 814 13.82 0.46 24.76
C TYR A 814 13.45 0.44 23.27
N ASN A 815 13.12 -0.72 22.70
CA ASN A 815 12.67 -0.83 21.32
C ASN A 815 11.37 -0.07 21.07
N SER A 816 10.45 -0.07 22.04
CA SER A 816 9.20 0.71 21.99
C SER A 816 9.47 2.20 21.94
N TYR A 817 10.38 2.69 22.79
CA TYR A 817 10.85 4.07 22.72
C TYR A 817 11.45 4.41 21.35
N LEU A 818 12.32 3.56 20.80
CA LEU A 818 12.93 3.79 19.48
C LEU A 818 11.92 3.73 18.34
N SER A 819 10.96 2.81 18.41
CA SER A 819 9.88 2.68 17.44
C SER A 819 8.93 3.88 17.50
N SER A 820 8.81 4.55 18.65
CA SER A 820 7.98 5.75 18.81
C SER A 820 8.61 7.00 18.20
N LEU A 821 9.90 6.95 17.83
CA LEU A 821 10.55 8.05 17.12
C LEU A 821 9.93 8.18 15.74
N ASP A 822 9.40 9.37 15.44
CA ASP A 822 8.79 9.68 14.16
C ASP A 822 9.83 9.62 13.03
N ARG A 823 9.89 8.47 12.34
CA ARG A 823 10.81 8.22 11.21
C ARG A 823 10.60 9.21 10.09
N GLU A 824 9.35 9.50 9.79
CA GLU A 824 8.99 10.39 8.71
C GLU A 824 9.52 11.79 8.99
N SER A 825 9.36 12.30 10.22
CA SER A 825 9.98 13.58 10.61
C SER A 825 11.50 13.57 10.46
N ILE A 826 12.16 12.45 10.78
CA ILE A 826 13.61 12.35 10.66
C ILE A 826 14.02 12.30 9.18
N GLN A 827 13.32 11.55 8.34
CA GLN A 827 13.56 11.50 6.89
C GLN A 827 13.30 12.85 6.23
N ARG A 828 12.23 13.56 6.62
CA ARG A 828 11.96 14.95 6.19
C ARG A 828 13.12 15.86 6.56
N ARG A 829 13.62 15.77 7.79
CA ARG A 829 14.79 16.55 8.22
C ARG A 829 16.05 16.20 7.42
N ILE A 830 16.30 14.94 7.11
CA ILE A 830 17.42 14.52 6.23
C ILE A 830 17.25 15.13 4.84
N LEU A 831 16.06 15.03 4.25
CA LEU A 831 15.76 15.61 2.95
C LEU A 831 16.02 17.12 2.94
N MET A 832 15.47 17.86 3.91
CA MET A 832 15.57 19.32 3.97
C MET A 832 16.98 19.82 4.30
N GLU A 833 17.62 19.27 5.34
CA GLU A 833 18.88 19.79 5.87
C GLU A 833 20.11 19.20 5.18
N ARG A 834 20.07 17.94 4.75
CA ARG A 834 21.25 17.20 4.27
C ARG A 834 21.28 17.03 2.76
N VAL A 835 20.14 16.69 2.15
CA VAL A 835 20.04 16.46 0.69
C VAL A 835 19.82 17.79 -0.02
N LEU A 836 18.72 18.47 0.26
CA LEU A 836 18.33 19.67 -0.47
C LEU A 836 19.24 20.85 -0.16
N ARG A 837 19.62 21.07 1.12
CA ARG A 837 20.52 22.14 1.61
C ARG A 837 20.15 23.56 1.13
N HIS A 838 20.11 24.54 2.02
CA HIS A 838 19.90 25.95 1.62
C HIS A 838 18.66 26.10 0.71
N HIS A 839 17.50 25.67 1.22
CA HIS A 839 16.22 25.85 0.55
C HIS A 839 15.44 26.96 1.25
N ARG A 840 14.61 27.67 0.51
CA ARG A 840 13.69 28.68 1.07
C ARG A 840 12.27 28.27 0.74
N LYS A 841 11.46 28.05 1.78
CA LYS A 841 10.03 27.74 1.65
C LYS A 841 9.19 28.89 2.17
N GLN A 842 8.15 29.26 1.43
CA GLN A 842 7.16 30.26 1.83
C GLN A 842 5.76 29.75 1.52
N LYS A 843 4.88 29.76 2.52
CA LYS A 843 3.51 29.28 2.39
C LYS A 843 2.52 30.44 2.36
N TYR A 844 1.59 30.37 1.42
CA TYR A 844 0.55 31.35 1.17
C TYR A 844 -0.80 30.64 1.21
N GLU A 845 -1.81 31.26 1.79
CA GLU A 845 -3.18 30.73 1.79
C GLU A 845 -4.09 31.64 0.97
N PHE A 846 -4.67 31.07 -0.09
CA PHE A 846 -5.53 31.77 -1.03
C PHE A 846 -7.00 31.46 -0.71
N GLY A 847 -7.85 32.48 -0.66
CA GLY A 847 -9.30 32.31 -0.42
C GLY A 847 -10.05 31.66 -1.59
N THR A 848 -9.46 31.66 -2.79
CA THR A 848 -10.04 31.05 -3.99
C THR A 848 -8.97 30.30 -4.79
N ARG A 849 -9.38 29.18 -5.41
CA ARG A 849 -8.52 28.38 -6.31
C ARG A 849 -8.10 29.14 -7.56
N THR A 850 -8.89 30.13 -7.97
CA THR A 850 -8.63 31.05 -9.09
C THR A 850 -7.47 31.99 -8.79
N ALA A 851 -7.51 32.68 -7.66
CA ALA A 851 -6.40 33.52 -7.21
C ALA A 851 -5.12 32.70 -7.02
N MET A 852 -5.26 31.51 -6.41
CA MET A 852 -4.17 30.55 -6.26
C MET A 852 -3.49 30.23 -7.60
N ALA A 853 -4.27 29.84 -8.61
CA ALA A 853 -3.74 29.45 -9.90
C ALA A 853 -3.01 30.61 -10.60
N VAL A 854 -3.57 31.82 -10.55
CA VAL A 854 -2.92 33.02 -11.12
C VAL A 854 -1.59 33.30 -10.41
N PHE A 855 -1.55 33.20 -9.08
CA PHE A 855 -0.31 33.37 -8.32
C PHE A 855 0.73 32.33 -8.70
N VAL A 856 0.35 31.06 -8.81
CA VAL A 856 1.25 29.98 -9.25
C VAL A 856 1.83 30.26 -10.64
N LEU A 857 1.02 30.71 -11.60
CA LEU A 857 1.51 31.07 -12.93
C LEU A 857 2.48 32.26 -12.90
N LEU A 858 2.22 33.26 -12.06
CA LEU A 858 3.13 34.41 -11.87
C LEU A 858 4.47 33.96 -11.30
N VAL A 859 4.46 33.05 -10.32
CA VAL A 859 5.67 32.46 -9.74
C VAL A 859 6.48 31.65 -10.75
N LEU A 860 5.81 31.05 -11.74
CA LEU A 860 6.43 30.24 -12.79
C LEU A 860 6.86 31.05 -14.03
N SER A 861 6.55 32.34 -14.09
CA SER A 861 7.02 33.26 -15.14
C SER A 861 8.51 33.57 -14.93
N PRO A 862 9.33 33.67 -16.00
CA PRO A 862 8.99 33.61 -17.42
C PRO A 862 8.82 32.18 -17.94
N ALA A 863 7.68 31.89 -18.55
CA ALA A 863 7.42 30.64 -19.26
C ALA A 863 6.62 30.88 -20.54
N ASN A 864 6.71 29.95 -21.49
CA ASN A 864 5.95 30.04 -22.74
C ASN A 864 4.44 30.09 -22.45
N HIS A 865 3.73 30.95 -23.17
CA HIS A 865 2.29 31.12 -23.11
C HIS A 865 1.54 29.78 -23.20
N ASP A 866 1.93 28.91 -24.13
CA ASP A 866 1.29 27.60 -24.31
C ASP A 866 1.47 26.70 -23.07
N THR A 867 2.63 26.76 -22.42
CA THR A 867 2.88 25.92 -21.24
C THR A 867 2.23 26.48 -19.98
N LEU A 868 2.15 27.81 -19.85
CA LEU A 868 1.35 28.45 -18.81
C LEU A 868 -0.14 28.13 -18.99
N ARG A 869 -0.64 28.12 -20.24
CA ARG A 869 -2.02 27.70 -20.54
C ARG A 869 -2.27 26.27 -20.10
N LYS A 870 -1.40 25.33 -20.50
CA LYS A 870 -1.50 23.92 -20.09
C LYS A 870 -1.43 23.74 -18.57
N THR A 871 -0.64 24.55 -17.87
CA THR A 871 -0.54 24.53 -16.39
C THR A 871 -1.82 25.09 -15.75
N LEU A 872 -2.39 26.14 -16.32
CA LEU A 872 -3.65 26.73 -15.89
C LEU A 872 -4.82 25.75 -16.09
N ASP A 873 -4.84 25.02 -17.19
CA ASP A 873 -5.84 24.00 -17.47
C ASP A 873 -5.75 22.82 -16.49
N ASP A 874 -4.54 22.43 -16.08
CA ASP A 874 -4.33 21.43 -15.01
C ASP A 874 -4.85 21.91 -13.64
N LEU A 875 -4.59 23.18 -13.29
CA LEU A 875 -5.01 23.74 -12.01
C LEU A 875 -6.52 24.04 -11.97
N LEU A 876 -7.08 24.47 -13.10
CA LEU A 876 -8.47 24.89 -13.29
C LEU A 876 -9.02 24.28 -14.59
N PRO A 877 -9.51 23.03 -14.56
CA PRO A 877 -9.94 22.29 -15.75
C PRO A 877 -11.27 22.78 -16.37
N ASN A 878 -11.77 23.95 -15.99
CA ASN A 878 -13.01 24.51 -16.53
C ASN A 878 -12.78 25.11 -17.92
N GLU A 879 -13.66 24.78 -18.88
CA GLU A 879 -13.55 25.15 -20.29
C GLU A 879 -14.84 25.81 -20.82
N THR A 880 -15.62 26.49 -19.95
CA THR A 880 -16.77 27.29 -20.42
C THR A 880 -16.28 28.53 -21.17
N PRO A 881 -17.08 29.16 -22.05
CA PRO A 881 -16.67 30.38 -22.76
C PRO A 881 -16.13 31.50 -21.85
N VAL A 882 -16.75 31.70 -20.68
CA VAL A 882 -16.29 32.69 -19.68
C VAL A 882 -14.89 32.35 -19.15
N TRP A 883 -14.64 31.07 -18.86
CA TRP A 883 -13.34 30.58 -18.40
C TRP A 883 -12.27 30.71 -19.48
N ASP A 884 -12.59 30.47 -20.75
CA ASP A 884 -11.63 30.63 -21.85
C ASP A 884 -11.19 32.08 -22.01
N VAL A 885 -12.16 33.02 -22.02
CA VAL A 885 -11.89 34.47 -22.07
C VAL A 885 -11.07 34.92 -20.86
N TRP A 886 -11.43 34.44 -19.67
CA TRP A 886 -10.70 34.76 -18.44
C TRP A 886 -9.26 34.24 -18.49
N LYS A 887 -9.06 32.96 -18.82
CA LYS A 887 -7.73 32.34 -18.91
C LYS A 887 -6.84 33.07 -19.91
N GLU A 888 -7.37 33.41 -21.09
CA GLU A 888 -6.63 34.16 -22.11
C GLU A 888 -6.25 35.55 -21.62
N SER A 889 -7.19 36.27 -21.02
CA SER A 889 -6.96 37.60 -20.47
C SER A 889 -5.89 37.58 -19.37
N VAL A 890 -5.89 36.57 -18.49
CA VAL A 890 -4.86 36.38 -17.46
C VAL A 890 -3.50 36.16 -18.10
N LEU A 891 -3.38 35.23 -19.04
CA LEU A 891 -2.11 34.90 -19.69
C LEU A 891 -1.52 36.10 -20.45
N GLN A 892 -2.38 36.86 -21.14
CA GLN A 892 -1.97 38.10 -21.80
C GLN A 892 -1.45 39.13 -20.78
N LYS A 893 -2.10 39.27 -19.62
CA LYS A 893 -1.67 40.19 -18.56
C LYS A 893 -0.37 39.74 -17.90
N ILE A 894 -0.17 38.45 -17.67
CA ILE A 894 1.10 37.90 -17.16
C ILE A 894 2.24 38.24 -18.13
N ARG A 895 2.05 38.00 -19.43
CA ARG A 895 3.05 38.34 -20.46
C ARG A 895 3.39 39.82 -20.48
N LEU A 896 2.38 40.70 -20.47
CA LEU A 896 2.59 42.15 -20.44
C LEU A 896 3.28 42.62 -19.14
N PHE A 897 3.05 41.92 -18.03
CA PHE A 897 3.69 42.21 -16.75
C PHE A 897 5.18 41.83 -16.78
N ASP A 898 5.50 40.66 -17.34
CA ASP A 898 6.85 40.13 -17.51
C ASP A 898 7.71 41.01 -18.46
N GLU A 899 7.14 41.39 -19.62
CA GLU A 899 7.79 42.29 -20.60
C GLU A 899 8.14 43.66 -19.99
N LYS A 900 7.30 44.19 -19.09
CA LYS A 900 7.52 45.47 -18.42
C LYS A 900 8.59 45.40 -17.32
N GLN A 901 8.73 44.26 -16.63
CA GLN A 901 9.79 44.07 -15.64
C GLN A 901 11.19 44.05 -16.28
N GLY A 902 11.31 43.56 -17.53
CA GLY A 902 12.59 43.52 -18.25
C GLY A 902 13.08 44.87 -18.81
N GLY A 903 12.22 45.90 -18.86
CA GLY A 903 12.47 47.13 -19.63
C GLY A 903 12.77 48.41 -18.85
N GLU A 904 12.30 48.59 -17.61
CA GLU A 904 12.49 49.84 -16.86
C GLU A 904 12.63 49.65 -15.33
N LEU A 905 13.48 50.47 -14.69
CA LEU A 905 13.77 50.47 -13.25
C LEU A 905 12.60 50.99 -12.36
N LYS A 906 11.43 51.27 -12.94
CA LYS A 906 10.25 51.79 -12.21
C LYS A 906 9.23 50.69 -11.97
N ARG A 907 8.79 50.55 -10.71
CA ARG A 907 7.77 49.59 -10.26
C ARG A 907 6.54 49.63 -11.18
N PRO A 908 6.23 48.57 -11.94
CA PRO A 908 5.00 48.53 -12.71
C PRO A 908 3.80 48.45 -11.75
N ALA A 909 2.75 49.25 -12.03
CA ALA A 909 1.48 49.15 -11.32
C ALA A 909 0.84 47.78 -11.58
N SER A 910 0.12 47.23 -10.59
CA SER A 910 -0.58 45.95 -10.74
C SER A 910 -1.54 46.03 -11.95
N PRO A 911 -1.51 45.03 -12.84
CA PRO A 911 -2.34 45.05 -14.03
C PRO A 911 -3.82 45.03 -13.62
N ARG A 912 -4.58 46.02 -14.08
CA ARG A 912 -6.03 46.06 -13.97
C ARG A 912 -6.67 45.37 -15.16
N PHE A 913 -7.72 44.61 -14.90
CA PHE A 913 -8.55 44.01 -15.94
C PHE A 913 -9.62 45.02 -16.38
N ASN A 914 -10.04 44.93 -17.64
CA ASN A 914 -11.09 45.79 -18.17
C ASN A 914 -12.45 45.14 -17.91
N TYR A 915 -13.27 45.77 -17.07
CA TYR A 915 -14.60 45.28 -16.70
C TYR A 915 -15.68 45.66 -17.74
N ASP A 916 -15.39 46.62 -18.62
CA ASP A 916 -16.35 47.17 -19.58
C ASP A 916 -16.43 46.38 -20.91
N VAL A 917 -15.61 45.34 -21.08
CA VAL A 917 -15.59 44.55 -22.31
C VAL A 917 -16.77 43.56 -22.31
N ASN A 918 -17.77 43.85 -23.14
CA ASN A 918 -18.89 42.93 -23.37
C ASN A 918 -18.49 41.89 -24.42
N HIS A 919 -18.22 40.66 -23.97
CA HIS A 919 -17.89 39.51 -24.84
C HIS A 919 -19.13 38.80 -25.41
N GLY A 920 -20.29 39.46 -25.44
CA GLY A 920 -21.57 38.84 -25.81
C GLY A 920 -22.12 37.91 -24.72
N PHE A 921 -21.58 38.01 -23.51
CA PHE A 921 -22.00 37.23 -22.34
C PHE A 921 -23.26 37.79 -21.72
N ASN A 922 -24.09 36.92 -21.15
CA ASN A 922 -25.25 37.36 -20.37
C ASN A 922 -24.81 38.00 -19.04
N ALA A 923 -25.76 38.64 -18.33
CA ALA A 923 -25.44 39.34 -17.08
C ALA A 923 -24.82 38.44 -15.99
N THR A 924 -25.20 37.16 -15.94
CA THR A 924 -24.68 36.19 -14.98
C THR A 924 -23.25 35.78 -15.32
N GLU A 925 -22.98 35.54 -16.60
CA GLU A 925 -21.66 35.22 -17.14
C GLU A 925 -20.68 36.39 -17.00
N LEU A 926 -21.14 37.62 -17.24
CA LEU A 926 -20.35 38.85 -17.00
C LEU A 926 -20.02 39.01 -15.51
N ASN A 927 -20.99 38.78 -14.63
CA ASN A 927 -20.76 38.85 -13.18
C ASN A 927 -19.75 37.78 -12.72
N LEU A 928 -19.82 36.57 -13.29
CA LEU A 928 -18.81 35.53 -13.06
C LEU A 928 -17.43 36.00 -13.54
N LEU A 929 -17.32 36.51 -14.76
CA LEU A 929 -16.06 37.00 -15.33
C LEU A 929 -15.43 38.11 -14.47
N HIS A 930 -16.23 39.09 -14.05
CA HIS A 930 -15.80 40.17 -13.17
C HIS A 930 -15.28 39.65 -11.83
N THR A 931 -15.97 38.65 -11.27
CA THR A 931 -15.53 38.00 -10.03
C THR A 931 -14.17 37.32 -10.22
N LEU A 932 -13.98 36.60 -11.33
CA LEU A 932 -12.72 35.93 -11.65
C LEU A 932 -11.57 36.93 -11.91
N TYR A 933 -11.84 38.09 -12.53
CA TYR A 933 -10.86 39.15 -12.67
C TYR A 933 -10.42 39.74 -11.34
N ARG A 934 -11.37 39.96 -10.42
CA ARG A 934 -11.04 40.44 -9.07
C ARG A 934 -10.13 39.46 -8.33
N ASP A 935 -10.40 38.15 -8.44
CA ASP A 935 -9.54 37.11 -7.86
C ASP A 935 -8.11 37.16 -8.45
N ALA A 936 -7.99 37.36 -9.77
CA ALA A 936 -6.71 37.49 -10.45
C ALA A 936 -5.95 38.75 -9.98
N GLU A 937 -6.60 39.91 -9.87
CA GLU A 937 -5.97 41.15 -9.39
C GLU A 937 -5.36 40.98 -7.99
N VAL A 938 -6.04 40.29 -7.08
CA VAL A 938 -5.50 40.01 -5.74
C VAL A 938 -4.23 39.15 -5.82
N ALA A 939 -4.20 38.16 -6.73
CA ALA A 939 -3.02 37.33 -6.94
C ALA A 939 -1.82 38.14 -7.46
N PHE A 940 -2.04 39.08 -8.38
CA PHE A 940 -1.00 40.01 -8.85
C PHE A 940 -0.48 40.91 -7.73
N ASP A 941 -1.37 41.47 -6.91
CA ASP A 941 -0.99 42.30 -5.77
C ASP A 941 -0.12 41.51 -4.77
N GLN A 942 -0.50 40.27 -4.49
CA GLN A 942 0.26 39.40 -3.59
C GLN A 942 1.62 38.99 -4.17
N TYR A 943 1.68 38.65 -5.46
CA TYR A 943 2.95 38.34 -6.13
C TYR A 943 3.94 39.50 -6.04
N ARG A 944 3.46 40.73 -6.26
CA ARG A 944 4.28 41.94 -6.12
C ARG A 944 4.79 42.14 -4.69
N GLN A 945 3.97 41.89 -3.67
CA GLN A 945 4.43 41.96 -2.27
C GLN A 945 5.55 40.96 -2.00
N ARG A 946 5.40 39.73 -2.49
CA ARG A 946 6.46 38.71 -2.40
C ARG A 946 7.75 39.16 -3.09
N ASP A 947 7.66 39.61 -4.34
CA ASP A 947 8.82 40.03 -5.13
C ASP A 947 9.58 41.18 -4.43
N PHE A 948 8.82 42.11 -3.82
CA PHE A 948 9.37 43.16 -2.97
C PHE A 948 10.09 42.61 -1.74
N ASP A 949 9.48 41.70 -0.99
CA ASP A 949 10.11 41.08 0.19
C ASP A 949 11.35 40.25 -0.17
N ASP A 950 11.35 39.60 -1.34
CA ASP A 950 12.50 38.86 -1.86
C ASP A 950 13.64 39.80 -2.25
N SER A 951 13.34 40.97 -2.82
CA SER A 951 14.33 42.01 -3.14
C SER A 951 14.97 42.66 -1.90
N ILE A 952 14.29 42.67 -0.75
CA ILE A 952 14.83 43.23 0.51
C ILE A 952 15.75 42.22 1.22
N LYS A 953 15.50 40.92 1.05
CA LYS A 953 16.21 39.86 1.77
C LYS A 953 17.48 39.37 1.05
N ASN A 954 17.56 39.58 -0.26
CA ASN A 954 18.76 39.36 -1.08
C ASN A 954 19.64 40.60 -1.06
#